data_AF-A0A4E9DP74-F1
#
_entry.id   AF-A0A4E9DP74-F1
#
_cell.length_a   1.000
_cell.length_b   1.000
_cell.length_c   1.000
_cell.angle_alpha   90.00
_cell.angle_beta   90.00
_cell.angle_gamma   90.00
#
_symmetry.space_group_name_H-M   'P 1'
#
loop_
_entity.id
_entity.type
_entity.pdbx_description
1 polymer ?
#
loop_
_entity_poly.entity_id
_entity_poly.type
_entity_poly.pdbx_seq_one_letter_code
_entity_poly.pdbx_strand_id
1 'polypeptide(L)'
;MDSKDIIFYDILPRPPVEKNAHAPNPWKSRLALNFKGVPYTTTWVAMTDIAKTRISLNVPAGRKFADGKDFYTLPIMQDPTTGALLGDSFDIALYLNKTYPGGGDLFPTQKLDFDYEQPYILIPLSDCSNKEFPDYAKFNMNIDAAFTAHLQLGVQGMPFNPATEEQTKAEFVRRAGVSGWDDFALSDEGRVKLLESLKNMLGDLAVLFSRDNSGPFLLGSQVTYADIIVGAWLRMMHVTFPEDEWKQVISWHQGIFGKLHDGLEVFAEVNLLLQEKYSDLIMSFEIYTGSWTDWSRGRVLGATLTLSSRDSSLLLAFIAAFVTVVAIRLWLIIAFTAHQLAAAGGKHDGLYYQRQVILRNVKSAPAAAWLFLQQAWHWRGIAGSSFSRTLPLALFCIIYSVGFAILAVFSSQISDSASAYRLLRSPSCGFQIPSEEYQKATFDNQRAALYSKECYSNTSSPVCNMLPTRELEWASSSVDCPFGGKVCLDTPAFKMESRMIDTHYDLGLNNPPKNRLKYKRETICSLLNTGDGFTQYINGSEADSLGWQDNVLIRYLYGGNLNGTINHTHIYNTFGRNINIGYSTWTFFYPYKSVWQPVDELLVPDTDLTLMLIAPNSVINLKPNDDPVFAASIPTNAQGAVGYLPDRWVSPIACIDQHQICNPNNDKCTPFLDRQSLVENAMKDPLALNVAQIVTAQRLRLVLWESSLFYHTIWTQTQSFLRAQEKVAGISGQPLPSNQWEIEMSALFNTTLANLQYHMMEYAAGSSVPTAVNITEPWDDPSANSGWAAAYKNMCYNQRTKETQGTLNFSILGLGLLFGLGLYIIVLSFILEFLMAWIQKWLGRGILRARRWERDVTLQQMRLLYEIQGSGDWKGTTEDFPCTVSGEYFGHDEDVISSTTVEVRQAGPS
;
A
#
# COMPACT_ATOMS: atom_id res chain seq x y z
N MET A 1 16.16 9.06 10.79
CA MET A 1 17.23 8.15 10.37
C MET A 1 16.57 7.17 9.44
N ASP A 2 16.93 7.17 8.15
CA ASP A 2 16.38 6.23 7.18
C ASP A 2 16.76 4.81 7.62
N SER A 3 15.78 4.02 8.04
CA SER A 3 15.97 2.60 8.33
C SER A 3 16.37 1.92 7.03
N LYS A 4 17.54 1.29 7.00
CA LYS A 4 17.98 0.47 5.85
C LYS A 4 17.43 -0.93 6.04
N ASP A 5 16.90 -1.51 4.96
CA ASP A 5 16.31 -2.85 4.97
C ASP A 5 17.33 -3.91 5.41
N ILE A 6 16.85 -4.95 6.11
CA ILE A 6 17.64 -6.13 6.43
C ILE A 6 18.11 -6.79 5.13
N ILE A 7 19.33 -7.32 5.09
CA ILE A 7 19.83 -8.13 3.97
C ILE A 7 19.77 -9.59 4.38
N PHE A 8 18.92 -10.36 3.71
CA PHE A 8 18.70 -11.77 3.95
C PHE A 8 19.35 -12.61 2.84
N TYR A 9 20.20 -13.57 3.18
CA TYR A 9 20.89 -14.41 2.20
C TYR A 9 20.21 -15.78 2.11
N ASP A 10 19.71 -16.12 0.92
CA ASP A 10 19.00 -17.36 0.62
C ASP A 10 19.64 -18.08 -0.59
N ILE A 11 19.37 -19.37 -0.74
CA ILE A 11 19.92 -20.23 -1.80
C ILE A 11 19.12 -20.01 -3.08
N LEU A 12 19.80 -19.67 -4.18
CA LEU A 12 19.22 -19.40 -5.48
C LEU A 12 18.60 -20.68 -6.10
N PRO A 13 17.25 -20.77 -6.23
CA PRO A 13 16.60 -21.88 -6.92
C PRO A 13 16.47 -21.60 -8.43
N ARG A 14 15.80 -22.50 -9.16
CA ARG A 14 15.30 -22.23 -10.51
C ARG A 14 14.33 -21.04 -10.48
N PRO A 15 14.47 -20.03 -11.35
CA PRO A 15 13.43 -19.01 -11.51
C PRO A 15 12.07 -19.62 -11.96
N PRO A 16 10.91 -19.06 -11.56
CA PRO A 16 10.73 -17.93 -10.66
C PRO A 16 10.96 -18.32 -9.19
N VAL A 17 11.73 -17.49 -8.46
CA VAL A 17 12.18 -17.79 -7.09
C VAL A 17 11.03 -17.83 -6.09
N GLU A 18 9.95 -17.09 -6.35
CA GLU A 18 8.74 -17.03 -5.53
C GLU A 18 7.99 -18.36 -5.51
N LYS A 19 8.12 -19.14 -6.60
CA LYS A 19 7.55 -20.48 -6.69
C LYS A 19 8.51 -21.53 -6.15
N ASN A 20 9.79 -21.40 -6.47
CA ASN A 20 10.74 -22.49 -6.36
C ASN A 20 11.70 -22.38 -5.17
N ALA A 21 11.71 -21.29 -4.40
CA ALA A 21 12.46 -21.23 -3.16
C ALA A 21 11.91 -22.26 -2.18
N HIS A 22 12.77 -23.12 -1.62
CA HIS A 22 12.34 -24.30 -0.85
C HIS A 22 13.33 -24.75 0.23
N ALA A 23 14.48 -24.09 0.40
CA ALA A 23 15.47 -24.52 1.38
C ALA A 23 14.96 -24.29 2.82
N PRO A 24 14.87 -25.31 3.68
CA PRO A 24 14.13 -25.23 4.94
C PRO A 24 14.76 -24.23 5.91
N ASN A 25 16.09 -24.21 6.08
CA ASN A 25 16.73 -23.29 7.02
C ASN A 25 16.56 -21.82 6.62
N PRO A 26 16.78 -21.42 5.36
CA PRO A 26 16.38 -20.08 4.91
C PRO A 26 14.88 -19.80 5.08
N TRP A 27 14.00 -20.75 4.77
CA TRP A 27 12.56 -20.56 4.95
C TRP A 27 12.13 -20.33 6.39
N LYS A 28 12.80 -20.95 7.38
CA LYS A 28 12.57 -20.62 8.80
C LYS A 28 12.82 -19.13 9.08
N SER A 29 13.94 -18.59 8.59
CA SER A 29 14.24 -17.16 8.73
C SER A 29 13.31 -16.27 7.93
N ARG A 30 12.92 -16.68 6.71
CA ARG A 30 11.97 -15.96 5.86
C ARG A 30 10.61 -15.82 6.52
N LEU A 31 10.04 -16.94 6.97
CA LEU A 31 8.78 -16.96 7.72
C LEU A 31 8.88 -16.12 9.00
N ALA A 32 10.00 -16.19 9.74
CA ALA A 32 10.20 -15.37 10.94
C ALA A 32 10.29 -13.86 10.63
N LEU A 33 10.99 -13.46 9.56
CA LEU A 33 11.06 -12.06 9.10
C LEU A 33 9.66 -11.55 8.71
N ASN A 34 8.93 -12.34 7.93
CA ASN A 34 7.58 -12.02 7.46
C ASN A 34 6.58 -11.96 8.63
N PHE A 35 6.63 -12.93 9.55
CA PHE A 35 5.83 -12.95 10.78
C PHE A 35 6.05 -11.68 11.62
N LYS A 36 7.31 -11.28 11.78
CA LYS A 36 7.68 -10.05 12.52
C LYS A 36 7.37 -8.76 11.75
N GLY A 37 6.97 -8.85 10.48
CA GLY A 37 6.68 -7.70 9.63
C GLY A 37 7.90 -6.82 9.36
N VAL A 38 9.11 -7.40 9.31
CA VAL A 38 10.36 -6.65 9.16
C VAL A 38 10.76 -6.56 7.68
N PRO A 39 10.97 -5.34 7.11
CA PRO A 39 11.45 -5.18 5.75
C PRO A 39 12.83 -5.81 5.51
N TYR A 40 12.97 -6.60 4.45
CA TYR A 40 14.25 -7.15 4.01
C TYR A 40 14.35 -7.31 2.50
N THR A 41 15.59 -7.30 2.02
CA THR A 41 15.95 -7.67 0.65
C THR A 41 16.62 -9.05 0.65
N THR A 42 16.27 -9.90 -0.32
CA THR A 42 16.93 -11.21 -0.46
C THR A 42 18.13 -11.11 -1.40
N THR A 43 19.31 -11.46 -0.90
CA THR A 43 20.49 -11.76 -1.73
C THR A 43 20.51 -13.25 -2.04
N TRP A 44 20.28 -13.60 -3.30
CA TRP A 44 20.28 -14.98 -3.76
C TRP A 44 21.71 -15.48 -4.04
N VAL A 45 22.09 -16.59 -3.41
CA VAL A 45 23.44 -17.15 -3.47
C VAL A 45 23.39 -18.52 -4.14
N ALA A 46 24.21 -18.75 -5.15
CA ALA A 46 24.35 -20.08 -5.75
C ALA A 46 24.88 -21.09 -4.72
N MET A 47 24.41 -22.35 -4.76
CA MET A 47 24.81 -23.40 -3.80
C MET A 47 26.34 -23.53 -3.68
N THR A 48 27.06 -23.40 -4.79
CA THR A 48 28.53 -23.47 -4.87
C THR A 48 29.24 -22.28 -4.24
N ASP A 49 28.56 -21.14 -4.08
CA ASP A 49 29.12 -19.89 -3.57
C ASP A 49 28.83 -19.65 -2.07
N ILE A 50 28.11 -20.56 -1.40
CA ILE A 50 27.74 -20.39 0.02
C ILE A 50 28.98 -20.24 0.91
N ALA A 51 29.99 -21.10 0.72
CA ALA A 51 31.23 -21.03 1.50
C ALA A 51 31.96 -19.71 1.27
N LYS A 52 32.12 -19.31 -0.01
CA LYS A 52 32.74 -18.03 -0.39
C LYS A 52 32.00 -16.85 0.22
N THR A 53 30.66 -16.86 0.21
CA THR A 53 29.82 -15.80 0.76
C THR A 53 30.02 -15.67 2.27
N ARG A 54 29.93 -16.77 3.03
CA ARG A 54 30.16 -16.74 4.49
C ARG A 54 31.55 -16.26 4.86
N ILE A 55 32.58 -16.76 4.18
CA ILE A 55 33.97 -16.34 4.40
C ILE A 55 34.13 -14.84 4.11
N SER A 56 33.57 -14.34 2.99
CA SER A 56 33.66 -12.92 2.64
C SER A 56 33.00 -11.98 3.63
N LEU A 57 31.98 -12.47 4.35
CA LEU A 57 31.25 -11.74 5.38
C LEU A 57 31.82 -11.97 6.79
N ASN A 58 32.89 -12.77 6.93
CA ASN A 58 33.45 -13.20 8.22
C ASN A 58 32.42 -13.91 9.13
N VAL A 59 31.48 -14.66 8.54
CA VAL A 59 30.52 -15.48 9.29
C VAL A 59 31.05 -16.92 9.36
N PRO A 60 31.32 -17.47 10.57
CA PRO A 60 31.85 -18.82 10.71
C PRO A 60 30.85 -19.89 10.22
N ALA A 61 31.35 -21.08 9.92
CA ALA A 61 30.48 -22.24 9.65
C ALA A 61 29.74 -22.62 10.94
N GLY A 62 28.42 -22.81 10.84
CA GLY A 62 27.59 -23.23 11.97
C GLY A 62 27.61 -24.73 12.24
N ARG A 63 28.27 -25.52 11.37
CA ARG A 63 28.28 -26.99 11.38
C ARG A 63 29.62 -27.54 10.87
N LYS A 64 29.92 -28.80 11.17
CA LYS A 64 31.10 -29.51 10.68
C LYS A 64 30.72 -30.88 10.12
N PHE A 65 31.39 -31.30 9.04
CA PHE A 65 31.34 -32.68 8.55
C PHE A 65 31.92 -33.66 9.58
N ALA A 66 31.64 -34.95 9.43
CA ALA A 66 32.19 -36.01 10.28
C ALA A 66 33.72 -36.08 10.28
N ASP A 67 34.39 -35.61 9.21
CA ASP A 67 35.84 -35.51 9.11
C ASP A 67 36.43 -34.23 9.74
N GLY A 68 35.59 -33.41 10.40
CA GLY A 68 35.96 -32.18 11.10
C GLY A 68 36.04 -30.93 10.21
N LYS A 69 35.87 -31.05 8.89
CA LYS A 69 35.85 -29.91 7.97
C LYS A 69 34.60 -29.06 8.15
N ASP A 70 34.72 -27.77 7.88
CA ASP A 70 33.61 -26.81 8.00
C ASP A 70 32.49 -27.08 6.99
N PHE A 71 31.25 -27.00 7.46
CA PHE A 71 30.03 -27.13 6.66
C PHE A 71 29.31 -25.77 6.60
N TYR A 72 29.54 -25.03 5.52
CA TYR A 72 28.97 -23.69 5.32
C TYR A 72 27.52 -23.77 4.81
N THR A 73 26.61 -23.07 5.48
CA THR A 73 25.15 -23.09 5.24
C THR A 73 24.55 -21.70 5.06
N LEU A 74 23.35 -21.63 4.52
CA LEU A 74 22.47 -20.46 4.65
C LEU A 74 21.32 -20.82 5.60
N PRO A 75 20.68 -19.85 6.27
CA PRO A 75 20.70 -18.40 6.00
C PRO A 75 21.85 -17.60 6.62
N ILE A 76 22.01 -16.37 6.14
CA ILE A 76 22.70 -15.27 6.81
C ILE A 76 21.74 -14.08 6.85
N MET A 77 21.77 -13.29 7.91
CA MET A 77 21.03 -12.04 8.01
C MET A 77 21.99 -10.93 8.45
N GLN A 78 21.93 -9.81 7.73
CA GLN A 78 22.58 -8.55 8.13
C GLN A 78 21.50 -7.52 8.43
N ASP A 79 21.61 -6.91 9.60
CA ASP A 79 20.77 -5.80 9.99
C ASP A 79 21.62 -4.52 10.00
N PRO A 80 21.53 -3.65 8.98
CA PRO A 80 22.31 -2.42 8.94
C PRO A 80 21.91 -1.41 10.02
N THR A 81 20.73 -1.57 10.65
CA THR A 81 20.21 -0.67 11.68
C THR A 81 20.89 -0.92 13.02
N THR A 82 21.13 -2.18 13.37
CA THR A 82 21.82 -2.56 14.62
C THR A 82 23.29 -2.94 14.43
N GLY A 83 23.69 -3.20 13.18
CA GLY A 83 24.99 -3.79 12.85
C GLY A 83 25.06 -5.30 13.11
N ALA A 84 23.94 -5.97 13.39
CA ALA A 84 23.91 -7.40 13.63
C ALA A 84 24.20 -8.20 12.35
N LEU A 85 25.01 -9.26 12.49
CA LEU A 85 25.33 -10.21 11.44
C LEU A 85 25.21 -11.63 12.01
N LEU A 86 24.20 -12.36 11.56
CA LEU A 86 23.81 -13.67 12.11
C LEU A 86 23.81 -14.74 11.03
N GLY A 87 24.16 -15.97 11.40
CA GLY A 87 24.44 -17.04 10.44
C GLY A 87 23.73 -18.37 10.69
N ASP A 88 22.75 -18.41 11.59
CA ASP A 88 21.90 -19.59 11.85
C ASP A 88 20.43 -19.13 11.97
N SER A 89 19.49 -19.94 11.47
CA SER A 89 18.07 -19.59 11.46
C SER A 89 17.47 -19.40 12.86
N PHE A 90 17.93 -20.18 13.85
CA PHE A 90 17.47 -20.06 15.24
C PHE A 90 17.96 -18.76 15.86
N ASP A 91 19.25 -18.44 15.69
CA ASP A 91 19.84 -17.18 16.19
C ASP A 91 19.17 -15.96 15.55
N ILE A 92 18.83 -16.03 14.25
CA ILE A 92 18.05 -15.01 13.55
C ILE A 92 16.69 -14.83 14.22
N ALA A 93 15.96 -15.92 14.48
CA ALA A 93 14.65 -15.83 15.13
C ALA A 93 14.72 -15.26 16.56
N LEU A 94 15.73 -15.65 17.35
CA LEU A 94 15.99 -15.08 18.68
C LEU A 94 16.24 -13.57 18.61
N TYR A 95 17.09 -13.16 17.68
CA TYR A 95 17.39 -11.75 17.45
C TYR A 95 16.14 -10.97 17.03
N LEU A 96 15.37 -11.50 16.09
CA LEU A 96 14.14 -10.87 15.63
C LEU A 96 13.12 -10.76 16.76
N ASN A 97 13.01 -11.77 17.63
CA ASN A 97 12.10 -11.73 18.78
C ASN A 97 12.47 -10.64 19.79
N LYS A 98 13.77 -10.43 20.01
CA LYS A 98 14.27 -9.40 20.95
C LYS A 98 14.21 -7.99 20.38
N THR A 99 14.48 -7.86 19.08
CA THR A 99 14.75 -6.56 18.46
C THR A 99 13.50 -5.95 17.86
N TYR A 100 12.58 -6.78 17.35
CA TYR A 100 11.39 -6.34 16.62
C TYR A 100 10.10 -6.77 17.33
N PRO A 101 9.27 -5.80 17.77
CA PRO A 101 8.03 -6.10 18.50
C PRO A 101 6.87 -6.55 17.60
N GLY A 102 7.00 -6.42 16.27
CA GLY A 102 5.99 -6.85 15.30
C GLY A 102 5.70 -8.35 15.36
N GLY A 103 4.56 -8.80 14.85
CA GLY A 103 4.18 -10.22 14.78
C GLY A 103 3.77 -10.89 16.10
N GLY A 104 4.17 -10.35 17.26
CA GLY A 104 3.99 -11.00 18.56
C GLY A 104 5.19 -11.86 18.96
N ASP A 105 5.06 -12.64 20.05
CA ASP A 105 6.15 -13.47 20.57
C ASP A 105 6.36 -14.73 19.72
N LEU A 106 7.58 -14.92 19.21
CA LEU A 106 7.98 -16.13 18.47
C LEU A 106 8.20 -17.33 19.41
N PHE A 107 8.46 -17.09 20.69
CA PHE A 107 8.85 -18.14 21.65
C PHE A 107 7.98 -18.17 22.92
N PRO A 108 6.64 -18.21 22.81
CA PRO A 108 5.79 -18.37 23.98
C PRO A 108 6.07 -19.70 24.68
N THR A 109 5.79 -19.78 25.99
CA THR A 109 5.99 -21.03 26.75
C THR A 109 5.02 -22.10 26.27
N GLN A 110 5.54 -23.24 25.80
CA GLN A 110 4.74 -24.38 25.35
C GLN A 110 5.50 -25.70 25.49
N LYS A 111 4.76 -26.82 25.51
CA LYS A 111 5.34 -28.17 25.65
C LYS A 111 5.67 -28.74 24.27
N LEU A 112 6.97 -28.81 23.95
CA LEU A 112 7.51 -29.31 22.68
C LEU A 112 8.18 -30.69 22.86
N ASP A 113 7.42 -31.66 23.35
CA ASP A 113 7.84 -33.04 23.57
C ASP A 113 7.73 -33.89 22.29
N PHE A 114 8.57 -33.58 21.32
CA PHE A 114 8.83 -34.41 20.14
C PHE A 114 10.30 -34.80 20.12
N ASP A 115 10.57 -36.07 20.38
CA ASP A 115 11.91 -36.66 20.35
C ASP A 115 11.99 -37.63 19.18
N TYR A 116 12.98 -37.44 18.31
CA TYR A 116 13.23 -38.32 17.18
C TYR A 116 14.61 -38.95 17.36
N GLU A 117 14.65 -40.28 17.46
CA GLU A 117 15.93 -41.00 17.51
C GLU A 117 16.69 -40.70 16.22
N GLN A 118 17.85 -40.04 16.34
CA GLN A 118 18.62 -39.65 15.17
C GLN A 118 19.14 -40.93 14.49
N PRO A 119 18.64 -41.29 13.28
CA PRO A 119 19.33 -42.29 12.49
C PRO A 119 20.73 -41.74 12.17
N TYR A 120 21.66 -42.58 11.75
CA TYR A 120 22.94 -42.09 11.26
C TYR A 120 22.71 -41.19 10.03
N ILE A 121 22.67 -39.87 10.24
CA ILE A 121 22.50 -38.86 9.20
C ILE A 121 23.90 -38.39 8.81
N LEU A 122 24.26 -38.60 7.54
CA LEU A 122 25.59 -38.24 7.02
C LEU A 122 25.81 -36.71 6.94
N ILE A 123 24.71 -35.95 6.84
CA ILE A 123 24.71 -34.48 6.77
C ILE A 123 24.62 -33.90 8.18
N PRO A 124 25.54 -33.01 8.60
CA PRO A 124 25.51 -32.46 9.95
C PRO A 124 24.28 -31.55 10.16
N LEU A 125 23.64 -31.70 11.32
CA LEU A 125 22.58 -30.82 11.82
C LEU A 125 23.18 -29.69 12.67
N SER A 126 22.40 -28.64 12.95
CA SER A 126 22.86 -27.57 13.86
C SER A 126 22.94 -28.12 15.29
N ASP A 127 23.98 -27.74 16.03
CA ASP A 127 24.11 -28.11 17.45
C ASP A 127 22.96 -27.51 18.27
N CYS A 128 22.43 -28.27 19.23
CA CYS A 128 21.39 -27.78 20.12
C CYS A 128 21.97 -26.74 21.10
N SER A 129 21.56 -25.49 20.95
CA SER A 129 21.90 -24.42 21.89
C SER A 129 21.09 -24.56 23.17
N ASN A 130 21.75 -24.81 24.30
CA ASN A 130 21.11 -24.88 25.62
C ASN A 130 21.01 -23.51 26.33
N LYS A 131 21.28 -22.40 25.62
CA LYS A 131 21.41 -21.07 26.25
C LYS A 131 20.06 -20.38 26.44
N GLU A 132 19.24 -20.33 25.40
CA GLU A 132 18.01 -19.54 25.38
C GLU A 132 16.93 -20.29 24.60
N PHE A 133 15.74 -20.43 25.20
CA PHE A 133 14.64 -21.28 24.71
C PHE A 133 15.09 -22.72 24.33
N PRO A 134 15.68 -23.47 25.28
CA PRO A 134 16.26 -24.80 25.01
C PRO A 134 15.24 -25.80 24.46
N ASP A 135 13.96 -25.70 24.84
CA ASP A 135 12.91 -26.57 24.32
C ASP A 135 12.68 -26.35 22.82
N TYR A 136 12.70 -25.10 22.35
CA TYR A 136 12.59 -24.80 20.91
C TYR A 136 13.85 -25.19 20.14
N ALA A 137 15.04 -25.03 20.74
CA ALA A 137 16.29 -25.47 20.14
C ALA A 137 16.32 -27.00 19.97
N LYS A 138 15.91 -27.73 21.01
CA LYS A 138 15.78 -29.20 21.00
C LYS A 138 14.74 -29.63 19.98
N PHE A 139 13.58 -28.98 19.95
CA PHE A 139 12.51 -29.25 18.98
C PHE A 139 13.00 -29.02 17.54
N ASN A 140 13.67 -27.90 17.25
CA ASN A 140 14.24 -27.61 15.94
C ASN A 140 15.21 -28.70 15.48
N MET A 141 16.11 -29.14 16.37
CA MET A 141 17.05 -30.23 16.08
C MET A 141 16.33 -31.55 15.77
N ASN A 142 15.31 -31.91 16.56
CA ASN A 142 14.53 -33.14 16.35
C ASN A 142 13.71 -33.09 15.04
N ILE A 143 13.09 -31.95 14.72
CA ILE A 143 12.37 -31.77 13.45
C ILE A 143 13.34 -31.83 12.26
N ASP A 144 14.50 -31.16 12.36
CA ASP A 144 15.52 -31.24 11.31
C ASP A 144 16.00 -32.67 11.09
N ALA A 145 16.21 -33.45 12.15
CA ALA A 145 16.56 -34.87 12.04
C ALA A 145 15.45 -35.69 11.37
N ALA A 146 14.21 -35.53 11.85
CA ALA A 146 13.05 -36.26 11.37
C ALA A 146 12.79 -36.00 9.88
N PHE A 147 12.79 -34.75 9.43
CA PHE A 147 12.55 -34.42 8.03
C PHE A 147 13.77 -34.70 7.14
N THR A 148 15.00 -34.53 7.64
CA THR A 148 16.21 -34.90 6.90
C THR A 148 16.25 -36.40 6.59
N ALA A 149 15.80 -37.25 7.51
CA ALA A 149 15.72 -38.70 7.29
C ALA A 149 14.79 -39.08 6.11
N HIS A 150 13.84 -38.21 5.73
CA HIS A 150 12.91 -38.43 4.63
C HIS A 150 13.22 -37.57 3.40
N LEU A 151 14.31 -36.80 3.41
CA LEU A 151 14.67 -35.84 2.36
C LEU A 151 14.78 -36.49 0.97
N GLN A 152 15.21 -37.75 0.91
CA GLN A 152 15.39 -38.49 -0.35
C GLN A 152 14.11 -38.56 -1.20
N LEU A 153 12.92 -38.50 -0.58
CA LEU A 153 11.64 -38.46 -1.31
C LEU A 153 11.53 -37.28 -2.28
N GLY A 154 12.14 -36.13 -1.95
CA GLY A 154 12.09 -34.90 -2.74
C GLY A 154 13.37 -34.54 -3.50
N VAL A 155 14.49 -35.27 -3.30
CA VAL A 155 15.80 -34.90 -3.91
C VAL A 155 15.71 -34.79 -5.43
N GLN A 156 15.05 -35.75 -6.08
CA GLN A 156 14.91 -35.76 -7.55
C GLN A 156 14.01 -34.62 -8.07
N GLY A 157 13.14 -34.05 -7.23
CA GLY A 157 12.24 -32.96 -7.61
C GLY A 157 12.79 -31.56 -7.29
N MET A 158 14.04 -31.43 -6.83
CA MET A 158 14.59 -30.12 -6.47
C MET A 158 14.74 -29.19 -7.69
N PRO A 159 14.11 -28.01 -7.69
CA PRO A 159 14.19 -27.07 -8.81
C PRO A 159 15.49 -26.26 -8.74
N PHE A 160 16.61 -26.84 -9.18
CA PHE A 160 17.89 -26.12 -9.23
C PHE A 160 17.95 -25.07 -10.34
N ASN A 161 18.74 -24.02 -10.11
CA ASN A 161 19.03 -23.03 -11.13
C ASN A 161 19.69 -23.71 -12.35
N PRO A 162 19.09 -23.65 -13.56
CA PRO A 162 19.62 -24.31 -14.74
C PRO A 162 21.05 -23.92 -15.08
N ALA A 163 21.47 -22.69 -14.76
CA ALA A 163 22.82 -22.20 -15.03
C ALA A 163 23.90 -22.89 -14.19
N THR A 164 23.54 -23.43 -13.02
CA THR A 164 24.47 -24.07 -12.08
C THR A 164 24.01 -25.46 -11.66
N GLU A 165 23.09 -26.08 -12.41
CA GLU A 165 22.39 -27.29 -12.00
C GLU A 165 23.36 -28.46 -11.83
N GLU A 166 24.23 -28.70 -12.80
CA GLU A 166 25.21 -29.80 -12.74
C GLU A 166 26.24 -29.62 -11.62
N GLN A 167 26.73 -28.38 -11.40
CA GLN A 167 27.62 -28.09 -10.28
C GLN A 167 26.91 -28.23 -8.92
N THR A 168 25.62 -27.89 -8.87
CA THR A 168 24.78 -28.07 -7.68
C THR A 168 24.59 -29.55 -7.39
N LYS A 169 24.22 -30.36 -8.39
CA LYS A 169 24.13 -31.82 -8.26
C LYS A 169 25.46 -32.43 -7.79
N ALA A 170 26.58 -32.00 -8.37
CA ALA A 170 27.91 -32.45 -7.95
C ALA A 170 28.20 -32.10 -6.47
N GLU A 171 27.80 -30.92 -6.01
CA GLU A 171 27.95 -30.52 -4.61
C GLU A 171 27.05 -31.36 -3.68
N PHE A 172 25.83 -31.71 -4.09
CA PHE A 172 24.96 -32.64 -3.35
C PHE A 172 25.56 -34.04 -3.28
N VAL A 173 26.04 -34.58 -4.40
CA VAL A 173 26.74 -35.88 -4.47
C VAL A 173 27.93 -35.89 -3.51
N ARG A 174 28.75 -34.82 -3.54
CA ARG A 174 29.88 -34.65 -2.63
C ARG A 174 29.46 -34.58 -1.16
N ARG A 175 28.41 -33.81 -0.83
CA ARG A 175 27.90 -33.65 0.55
C ARG A 175 27.29 -34.95 1.09
N ALA A 176 26.64 -35.73 0.23
CA ALA A 176 26.02 -37.01 0.58
C ALA A 176 26.97 -38.21 0.48
N GLY A 177 28.21 -38.02 0.03
CA GLY A 177 29.20 -39.10 -0.08
C GLY A 177 28.79 -40.24 -1.02
N VAL A 178 27.89 -39.99 -1.96
CA VAL A 178 27.43 -40.96 -2.98
C VAL A 178 28.30 -40.87 -4.24
N SER A 179 28.19 -41.86 -5.13
CA SER A 179 29.03 -41.97 -6.33
C SER A 179 28.50 -41.16 -7.52
N GLY A 180 27.19 -40.95 -7.59
CA GLY A 180 26.53 -40.17 -8.63
C GLY A 180 25.15 -39.68 -8.22
N TRP A 181 24.55 -38.81 -9.04
CA TRP A 181 23.21 -38.26 -8.78
C TRP A 181 22.11 -39.33 -8.78
N ASP A 182 22.27 -40.37 -9.61
CA ASP A 182 21.31 -41.47 -9.71
C ASP A 182 21.22 -42.31 -8.43
N ASP A 183 22.23 -42.26 -7.55
CA ASP A 183 22.21 -42.93 -6.24
C ASP A 183 21.15 -42.36 -5.30
N PHE A 184 20.63 -41.15 -5.58
CA PHE A 184 19.51 -40.57 -4.84
C PHE A 184 18.16 -41.14 -5.27
N ALA A 185 18.06 -41.79 -6.44
CA ALA A 185 16.80 -42.37 -6.91
C ALA A 185 16.36 -43.53 -6.00
N LEU A 186 15.08 -43.53 -5.62
CA LEU A 186 14.47 -44.61 -4.85
C LEU A 186 13.83 -45.60 -5.82
N SER A 187 13.93 -46.90 -5.52
CA SER A 187 13.06 -47.90 -6.18
C SER A 187 11.60 -47.66 -5.78
N ASP A 188 10.65 -48.17 -6.57
CA ASP A 188 9.22 -48.02 -6.26
C ASP A 188 8.90 -48.56 -4.86
N GLU A 189 9.43 -49.73 -4.48
CA GLU A 189 9.25 -50.30 -3.14
C GLU A 189 9.94 -49.47 -2.05
N GLY A 190 11.12 -48.91 -2.35
CA GLY A 190 11.84 -48.03 -1.44
C GLY A 190 11.09 -46.73 -1.17
N ARG A 191 10.50 -46.13 -2.21
CA ARG A 191 9.71 -44.91 -2.13
C ARG A 191 8.44 -45.13 -1.31
N VAL A 192 7.71 -46.22 -1.54
CA VAL A 192 6.51 -46.57 -0.75
C VAL A 192 6.85 -46.77 0.73
N LYS A 193 7.94 -47.50 1.05
CA LYS A 193 8.38 -47.68 2.44
C LYS A 193 8.74 -46.37 3.12
N LEU A 194 9.42 -45.47 2.42
CA LEU A 194 9.85 -44.19 2.97
C LEU A 194 8.67 -43.21 3.12
N LEU A 195 7.67 -43.24 2.23
CA LEU A 195 6.41 -42.51 2.37
C LEU A 195 5.60 -42.99 3.59
N GLU A 196 5.53 -44.31 3.82
CA GLU A 196 4.85 -44.86 4.99
C GLU A 196 5.60 -44.48 6.29
N SER A 197 6.94 -44.48 6.27
CA SER A 197 7.75 -43.96 7.37
C SER A 197 7.47 -42.47 7.65
N LEU A 198 7.42 -41.64 6.60
CA LEU A 198 7.09 -40.22 6.71
C LEU A 198 5.69 -40.03 7.31
N LYS A 199 4.71 -40.80 6.84
CA LYS A 199 3.34 -40.76 7.35
C LYS A 199 3.30 -41.10 8.84
N ASN A 200 4.01 -42.13 9.28
CA ASN A 200 4.07 -42.50 10.70
C ASN A 200 4.73 -41.40 11.55
N MET A 201 5.86 -40.86 11.10
CA MET A 201 6.55 -39.76 11.78
C MET A 201 5.66 -38.50 11.91
N LEU A 202 4.96 -38.14 10.83
CA LEU A 202 3.98 -37.05 10.86
C LEU A 202 2.80 -37.36 11.81
N GLY A 203 2.45 -38.63 11.99
CA GLY A 203 1.43 -39.04 12.95
C GLY A 203 1.83 -38.76 14.39
N ASP A 204 3.08 -39.09 14.74
CA ASP A 204 3.64 -38.78 16.06
C ASP A 204 3.71 -37.27 16.30
N LEU A 205 4.11 -36.50 15.27
CA LEU A 205 4.14 -35.03 15.35
C LEU A 205 2.73 -34.41 15.43
N ALA A 206 1.74 -34.99 14.74
CA ALA A 206 0.36 -34.52 14.75
C ALA A 206 -0.30 -34.57 16.13
N VAL A 207 0.20 -35.42 17.03
CA VAL A 207 -0.24 -35.46 18.44
C VAL A 207 -0.04 -34.11 19.12
N LEU A 208 1.03 -33.39 18.81
CA LEU A 208 1.30 -32.06 19.39
C LEU A 208 0.29 -31.02 18.86
N PHE A 209 0.04 -31.01 17.54
CA PHE A 209 -0.92 -30.10 16.90
C PHE A 209 -2.38 -30.36 17.28
N SER A 210 -2.70 -31.56 17.77
CA SER A 210 -4.06 -31.91 18.19
C SER A 210 -4.40 -31.47 19.62
N ARG A 211 -3.45 -30.87 20.35
CA ARG A 211 -3.63 -30.44 21.75
C ARG A 211 -4.54 -29.22 21.88
N ASP A 212 -4.50 -28.34 20.90
CA ASP A 212 -5.35 -27.16 20.80
C ASP A 212 -5.93 -27.07 19.39
N ASN A 213 -7.24 -27.30 19.27
CA ASN A 213 -7.94 -27.32 17.99
C ASN A 213 -8.57 -25.98 17.61
N SER A 214 -8.25 -24.89 18.32
CA SER A 214 -8.78 -23.55 18.02
C SER A 214 -8.20 -22.92 16.75
N GLY A 215 -7.14 -23.50 16.18
CA GLY A 215 -6.54 -23.08 14.92
C GLY A 215 -5.51 -24.10 14.41
N PRO A 216 -4.78 -23.79 13.33
CA PRO A 216 -3.88 -24.73 12.66
C PRO A 216 -2.48 -24.86 13.32
N PHE A 217 -2.19 -24.07 14.36
CA PHE A 217 -0.88 -23.98 15.00
C PHE A 217 -0.83 -24.78 16.31
N LEU A 218 0.37 -25.02 16.85
CA LEU A 218 0.59 -25.75 18.10
C LEU A 218 -0.13 -25.12 19.31
N LEU A 219 -0.30 -23.79 19.29
CA LEU A 219 -1.09 -23.04 20.27
C LEU A 219 -2.42 -22.54 19.67
N GLY A 220 -3.03 -23.39 18.84
CA GLY A 220 -4.31 -23.14 18.22
C GLY A 220 -4.24 -22.00 17.19
N SER A 221 -4.72 -20.82 17.56
CA SER A 221 -4.72 -19.64 16.68
C SER A 221 -3.40 -18.83 16.71
N GLN A 222 -2.52 -19.09 17.67
CA GLN A 222 -1.26 -18.36 17.82
C GLN A 222 -0.10 -19.06 17.10
N VAL A 223 0.50 -18.37 16.12
CA VAL A 223 1.72 -18.81 15.43
C VAL A 223 2.93 -18.67 16.36
N THR A 224 3.80 -19.68 16.34
CA THR A 224 5.06 -19.69 17.08
C THR A 224 6.23 -20.07 16.16
N TYR A 225 7.46 -19.91 16.65
CA TYR A 225 8.62 -20.39 15.91
C TYR A 225 8.64 -21.92 15.73
N ALA A 226 7.99 -22.67 16.62
CA ALA A 226 7.84 -24.12 16.47
C ALA A 226 6.99 -24.49 15.25
N ASP A 227 5.93 -23.71 14.98
CA ASP A 227 5.12 -23.85 13.76
C ASP A 227 5.93 -23.53 12.51
N ILE A 228 6.72 -22.45 12.56
CA ILE A 228 7.61 -22.02 11.47
C ILE A 228 8.66 -23.09 11.13
N ILE A 229 9.22 -23.77 12.14
CA ILE A 229 10.19 -24.86 11.95
C ILE A 229 9.58 -25.96 11.08
N VAL A 230 8.37 -26.42 11.41
CA VAL A 230 7.67 -27.47 10.65
C VAL A 230 7.22 -26.94 9.29
N GLY A 231 6.65 -25.74 9.24
CA GLY A 231 6.16 -25.10 8.02
C GLY A 231 7.24 -24.93 6.95
N ALA A 232 8.47 -24.58 7.34
CA ALA A 232 9.59 -24.47 6.41
C ALA A 232 9.95 -25.79 5.73
N TRP A 233 9.79 -26.92 6.44
CA TRP A 233 9.97 -28.26 5.87
C TRP A 233 8.80 -28.69 5.00
N LEU A 234 7.57 -28.36 5.39
CA LEU A 234 6.39 -28.57 4.55
C LEU A 234 6.50 -27.80 3.23
N ARG A 235 7.01 -26.57 3.27
CA ARG A 235 7.31 -25.79 2.07
C ARG A 235 8.30 -26.49 1.16
N MET A 236 9.33 -27.12 1.72
CA MET A 236 10.27 -27.92 0.94
C MET A 236 9.58 -29.10 0.25
N MET A 237 8.75 -29.84 0.99
CA MET A 237 7.99 -30.97 0.43
C MET A 237 7.03 -30.51 -0.67
N HIS A 238 6.28 -29.43 -0.44
CA HIS A 238 5.35 -28.85 -1.42
C HIS A 238 6.03 -28.57 -2.77
N VAL A 239 7.25 -28.04 -2.75
CA VAL A 239 7.99 -27.68 -3.96
C VAL A 239 8.66 -28.89 -4.63
N THR A 240 9.05 -29.90 -3.85
CA THR A 240 9.94 -30.98 -4.33
C THR A 240 9.26 -32.33 -4.53
N PHE A 241 8.07 -32.56 -3.98
CA PHE A 241 7.35 -33.82 -4.12
C PHE A 241 6.52 -33.83 -5.41
N PRO A 242 6.26 -35.02 -6.00
CA PRO A 242 5.21 -35.19 -6.99
C PRO A 242 3.86 -34.67 -6.47
N GLU A 243 3.06 -34.07 -7.35
CA GLU A 243 1.81 -33.37 -6.96
C GLU A 243 0.80 -34.30 -6.27
N ASP A 244 0.70 -35.55 -6.73
CA ASP A 244 -0.16 -36.59 -6.18
C ASP A 244 0.28 -37.04 -4.79
N GLU A 245 1.59 -37.11 -4.54
CA GLU A 245 2.13 -37.42 -3.21
C GLU A 245 2.00 -36.24 -2.25
N TRP A 246 2.22 -35.01 -2.72
CA TRP A 246 1.96 -33.82 -1.90
C TRP A 246 0.50 -33.76 -1.45
N LYS A 247 -0.46 -34.03 -2.36
CA LYS A 247 -1.89 -34.13 -2.03
C LYS A 247 -2.18 -35.19 -0.98
N GLN A 248 -1.45 -36.30 -0.99
CA GLN A 248 -1.57 -37.32 0.06
C GLN A 248 -1.04 -36.80 1.39
N VAL A 249 0.17 -36.23 1.42
CA VAL A 249 0.82 -35.69 2.62
C VAL A 249 -0.08 -34.70 3.35
N ILE A 250 -0.65 -33.73 2.63
CA ILE A 250 -1.53 -32.70 3.23
C ILE A 250 -2.90 -33.22 3.67
N SER A 251 -3.28 -34.44 3.28
CA SER A 251 -4.54 -35.08 3.69
C SER A 251 -4.39 -36.01 4.89
N TRP A 252 -3.17 -36.46 5.19
CA TRP A 252 -2.91 -37.36 6.32
C TRP A 252 -3.26 -36.71 7.66
N HIS A 253 -3.59 -37.55 8.64
CA HIS A 253 -3.84 -37.14 10.03
C HIS A 253 -4.85 -35.99 10.12
N GLN A 254 -5.99 -36.13 9.43
CA GLN A 254 -7.07 -35.12 9.39
C GLN A 254 -6.67 -33.78 8.75
N GLY A 255 -5.64 -33.82 7.90
CA GLY A 255 -5.14 -32.67 7.16
C GLY A 255 -4.42 -31.63 8.01
N ILE A 256 -3.91 -32.00 9.18
CA ILE A 256 -3.21 -31.09 10.12
C ILE A 256 -2.09 -30.32 9.41
N PHE A 257 -1.22 -31.01 8.69
CA PHE A 257 -0.08 -30.36 8.03
C PHE A 257 -0.49 -29.59 6.77
N GLY A 258 -1.61 -29.94 6.13
CA GLY A 258 -2.21 -29.10 5.09
C GLY A 258 -2.69 -27.76 5.66
N LYS A 259 -3.45 -27.80 6.76
CA LYS A 259 -3.91 -26.60 7.47
C LYS A 259 -2.76 -25.74 8.00
N LEU A 260 -1.69 -26.35 8.52
CA LEU A 260 -0.49 -25.64 8.95
C LEU A 260 0.21 -24.95 7.77
N HIS A 261 0.40 -25.67 6.66
CA HIS A 261 0.99 -25.11 5.45
C HIS A 261 0.17 -23.91 4.94
N ASP A 262 -1.15 -24.07 4.82
CA ASP A 262 -2.05 -23.02 4.36
C ASP A 262 -2.11 -21.84 5.35
N GLY A 263 -2.07 -22.13 6.66
CA GLY A 263 -2.04 -21.10 7.72
C GLY A 263 -0.76 -20.26 7.73
N LEU A 264 0.36 -20.79 7.23
CA LEU A 264 1.63 -20.09 7.13
C LEU A 264 1.85 -19.38 5.79
N GLU A 265 1.03 -19.64 4.77
CA GLU A 265 1.16 -18.99 3.45
C GLU A 265 1.04 -17.46 3.53
N VAL A 266 0.31 -16.93 4.52
CA VAL A 266 0.24 -15.47 4.78
C VAL A 266 1.62 -14.86 5.08
N PHE A 267 2.56 -15.66 5.60
CA PHE A 267 3.94 -15.27 5.87
C PHE A 267 4.92 -15.81 4.84
N ALA A 268 4.49 -16.34 3.69
CA ALA A 268 5.37 -17.03 2.73
C ALA A 268 5.95 -16.13 1.62
N GLU A 269 5.92 -14.80 1.79
CA GLU A 269 6.48 -13.85 0.81
C GLU A 269 7.98 -14.05 0.55
N VAL A 270 8.38 -14.11 -0.72
CA VAL A 270 9.78 -14.32 -1.14
C VAL A 270 10.52 -13.02 -1.48
N ASN A 271 9.80 -11.94 -1.79
CA ASN A 271 10.36 -10.62 -2.03
C ASN A 271 9.62 -9.58 -1.20
N LEU A 272 10.17 -9.13 -0.07
CA LEU A 272 9.64 -7.96 0.63
C LEU A 272 10.14 -6.65 -0.02
N LEU A 273 9.97 -6.55 -1.34
CA LEU A 273 9.62 -5.29 -1.97
C LEU A 273 8.09 -5.27 -1.98
N LEU A 274 7.53 -4.84 -0.84
CA LEU A 274 6.11 -4.55 -0.62
C LEU A 274 5.58 -3.65 -1.74
N GLN A 275 5.14 -4.22 -2.87
CA GLN A 275 4.16 -3.59 -3.76
C GLN A 275 3.64 -4.46 -4.92
N GLU A 276 4.37 -5.46 -5.43
CA GLU A 276 3.98 -6.06 -6.73
C GLU A 276 3.25 -7.42 -6.70
N LYS A 277 3.35 -8.25 -5.65
CA LYS A 277 2.71 -9.59 -5.66
C LYS A 277 1.60 -9.82 -4.65
N TYR A 278 1.52 -8.98 -3.62
CA TYR A 278 0.32 -8.90 -2.76
C TYR A 278 -0.79 -8.03 -3.37
N SER A 279 -0.56 -7.44 -4.55
CA SER A 279 -1.63 -6.78 -5.33
C SER A 279 -2.71 -7.77 -5.80
N ASP A 280 -2.39 -9.05 -6.03
CA ASP A 280 -3.38 -10.02 -6.53
C ASP A 280 -4.14 -10.78 -5.43
N LEU A 281 -3.70 -10.70 -4.17
CA LEU A 281 -4.38 -11.37 -3.04
C LEU A 281 -4.67 -10.50 -1.81
N ILE A 282 -4.09 -9.29 -1.71
CA ILE A 282 -4.42 -8.30 -0.65
C ILE A 282 -5.13 -7.07 -1.21
N MET A 283 -5.09 -6.85 -2.52
CA MET A 283 -5.86 -5.78 -3.14
C MET A 283 -6.94 -6.37 -4.04
N SER A 284 -8.20 -6.15 -3.66
CA SER A 284 -9.33 -6.50 -4.53
C SER A 284 -9.32 -5.70 -5.85
N PHE A 285 -8.44 -4.69 -5.97
CA PHE A 285 -8.35 -3.75 -7.08
C PHE A 285 -6.93 -3.34 -7.43
N GLU A 286 -6.73 -2.96 -8.69
CA GLU A 286 -5.55 -2.31 -9.24
C GLU A 286 -5.81 -0.82 -9.49
N ILE A 287 -4.75 -0.03 -9.63
CA ILE A 287 -4.85 1.33 -10.16
C ILE A 287 -4.97 1.30 -11.69
N TYR A 288 -6.01 1.96 -12.21
CA TYR A 288 -6.19 2.16 -13.65
C TYR A 288 -5.00 2.92 -14.25
N THR A 289 -4.36 2.31 -15.24
CA THR A 289 -3.36 2.96 -16.10
C THR A 289 -4.02 3.43 -17.39
N GLY A 290 -3.76 4.68 -17.76
CA GLY A 290 -4.38 5.34 -18.91
C GLY A 290 -4.86 6.75 -18.60
N SER A 291 -5.60 7.34 -19.55
CA SER A 291 -6.10 8.71 -19.44
C SER A 291 -7.46 8.75 -18.73
N TRP A 292 -7.60 9.64 -17.76
CA TRP A 292 -8.86 9.91 -17.08
C TRP A 292 -8.93 11.38 -16.64
N THR A 293 -10.04 11.79 -16.02
CA THR A 293 -10.24 13.17 -15.57
C THR A 293 -10.55 13.19 -14.08
N ASP A 294 -9.73 13.88 -13.30
CA ASP A 294 -10.07 14.23 -11.92
C ASP A 294 -11.04 15.42 -11.92
N TRP A 295 -12.32 15.13 -11.68
CA TRP A 295 -13.37 16.15 -11.72
C TRP A 295 -13.31 17.14 -10.56
N SER A 296 -12.44 16.95 -9.56
CA SER A 296 -12.13 17.99 -8.57
C SER A 296 -11.45 19.21 -9.20
N ARG A 297 -10.72 19.00 -10.31
CA ARG A 297 -9.94 20.05 -11.00
C ARG A 297 -10.57 20.49 -12.32
N GLY A 298 -11.78 20.02 -12.61
CA GLY A 298 -12.49 20.29 -13.86
C GLY A 298 -11.89 19.55 -15.06
N ARG A 299 -12.50 19.76 -16.24
CA ARG A 299 -12.21 18.95 -17.44
C ARG A 299 -10.79 19.14 -18.00
N VAL A 300 -10.21 20.32 -17.84
CA VAL A 300 -8.92 20.67 -18.45
C VAL A 300 -7.76 20.40 -17.51
N LEU A 301 -7.76 20.99 -16.31
CA LEU A 301 -6.69 20.80 -15.33
C LEU A 301 -6.73 19.41 -14.68
N GLY A 302 -7.89 18.76 -14.67
CA GLY A 302 -8.05 17.39 -14.16
C GLY A 302 -7.64 16.30 -15.15
N ALA A 303 -7.37 16.62 -16.41
CA ALA A 303 -6.96 15.65 -17.41
C ALA A 303 -5.61 15.02 -17.02
N THR A 304 -5.65 13.75 -16.63
CA THR A 304 -4.56 13.03 -15.98
C THR A 304 -4.25 11.75 -16.74
N LEU A 305 -2.97 11.47 -16.93
CA LEU A 305 -2.45 10.22 -17.46
C LEU A 305 -1.77 9.46 -16.32
N THR A 306 -2.31 8.31 -15.95
CA THR A 306 -1.71 7.43 -14.93
C THR A 306 -0.89 6.34 -15.61
N LEU A 307 0.34 6.14 -15.17
CA LEU A 307 1.27 5.16 -15.72
C LEU A 307 1.86 4.26 -14.63
N SER A 308 2.25 3.05 -15.02
CA SER A 308 2.99 2.12 -14.15
C SER A 308 4.33 2.73 -13.71
N SER A 309 4.94 2.21 -12.64
CA SER A 309 6.27 2.67 -12.18
C SER A 309 7.31 2.63 -13.32
N ARG A 310 7.30 1.53 -14.10
CA ARG A 310 8.19 1.33 -15.25
C ARG A 310 7.95 2.37 -16.34
N ASP A 311 6.70 2.53 -16.79
CA ASP A 311 6.40 3.44 -17.91
C ASP A 311 6.57 4.90 -17.51
N SER A 312 6.28 5.23 -16.25
CA SER A 312 6.55 6.55 -15.70
C SER A 312 8.05 6.86 -15.71
N SER A 313 8.90 5.90 -15.32
CA SER A 313 10.35 6.06 -15.36
C SER A 313 10.86 6.28 -16.79
N LEU A 314 10.30 5.54 -17.77
CA LEU A 314 10.61 5.72 -19.19
C LEU A 314 10.17 7.11 -19.70
N LEU A 315 8.97 7.56 -19.35
CA LEU A 315 8.47 8.88 -19.72
C LEU A 315 9.31 9.99 -19.09
N LEU A 316 9.70 9.86 -17.83
CA LEU A 316 10.57 10.84 -17.15
C LEU A 316 11.95 10.92 -17.81
N ALA A 317 12.55 9.78 -18.14
CA ALA A 317 13.82 9.73 -18.88
C ALA A 317 13.69 10.38 -20.27
N PHE A 318 12.59 10.10 -20.98
CA PHE A 318 12.29 10.73 -22.26
C PHE A 318 12.12 12.24 -22.12
N ILE A 319 11.40 12.72 -21.11
CA ILE A 319 11.22 14.16 -20.87
C ILE A 319 12.58 14.83 -20.60
N ALA A 320 13.43 14.25 -19.76
CA ALA A 320 14.76 14.79 -19.47
C ALA A 320 15.64 14.87 -20.74
N ALA A 321 15.62 13.82 -21.56
CA ALA A 321 16.31 13.80 -22.85
C ALA A 321 15.74 14.84 -23.83
N PHE A 322 14.41 14.96 -23.89
CA PHE A 322 13.72 15.94 -24.72
C PHE A 322 14.05 17.38 -24.32
N VAL A 323 14.04 17.70 -23.02
CA VAL A 323 14.43 19.01 -22.49
C VAL A 323 15.89 19.32 -22.85
N THR A 324 16.78 18.32 -22.81
CA THR A 324 18.18 18.49 -23.24
C THR A 324 18.28 18.82 -24.73
N VAL A 325 17.51 18.16 -25.59
CA VAL A 325 17.45 18.49 -27.03
C VAL A 325 16.92 19.91 -27.24
N VAL A 326 15.84 20.29 -26.54
CA VAL A 326 15.28 21.65 -26.59
C VAL A 326 16.32 22.68 -26.14
N ALA A 327 17.10 22.40 -25.09
CA ALA A 327 18.16 23.28 -24.61
C ALA A 327 19.26 23.49 -25.67
N ILE A 328 19.66 22.44 -26.38
CA ILE A 328 20.64 22.55 -27.47
C ILE A 328 20.06 23.38 -28.62
N ARG A 329 18.80 23.13 -29.02
CA ARG A 329 18.17 23.86 -30.13
C ARG A 329 17.90 25.32 -29.81
N LEU A 330 17.47 25.62 -28.58
CA LEU A 330 17.30 26.99 -28.12
C LEU A 330 18.64 27.73 -28.06
N TRP A 331 19.73 27.07 -27.66
CA TRP A 331 21.07 27.67 -27.70
C TRP A 331 21.46 28.10 -29.11
N LEU A 332 21.18 27.27 -30.13
CA LEU A 332 21.46 27.64 -31.53
C LEU A 332 20.71 28.91 -31.96
N ILE A 333 19.43 29.04 -31.57
CA ILE A 333 18.62 30.24 -31.82
C ILE A 333 19.24 31.46 -31.12
N ILE A 334 19.64 31.31 -29.86
CA ILE A 334 20.25 32.38 -29.06
C ILE A 334 21.61 32.79 -29.66
N ALA A 335 22.46 31.82 -30.01
CA ALA A 335 23.79 32.06 -30.57
C ALA A 335 23.70 32.75 -31.93
N PHE A 336 22.79 32.29 -32.81
CA PHE A 336 22.48 32.96 -34.07
C PHE A 336 22.02 34.40 -33.82
N THR A 337 21.05 34.61 -32.93
CA THR A 337 20.50 35.94 -32.64
C THR A 337 21.56 36.87 -32.06
N ALA A 338 22.36 36.39 -31.10
CA ALA A 338 23.45 37.15 -30.49
C ALA A 338 24.51 37.53 -31.52
N HIS A 339 24.89 36.60 -32.41
CA HIS A 339 25.78 36.89 -33.53
C HIS A 339 25.18 37.97 -34.43
N GLN A 340 23.93 37.81 -34.88
CA GLN A 340 23.28 38.77 -35.77
C GLN A 340 23.13 40.17 -35.15
N LEU A 341 22.86 40.26 -33.85
CA LEU A 341 22.79 41.54 -33.14
C LEU A 341 24.17 42.19 -32.96
N ALA A 342 25.19 41.38 -32.66
CA ALA A 342 26.56 41.85 -32.45
C ALA A 342 27.31 42.12 -33.75
N ALA A 343 26.87 41.56 -34.88
CA ALA A 343 27.48 41.75 -36.19
C ALA A 343 27.28 43.20 -36.65
N ALA A 344 28.32 44.01 -36.50
CA ALA A 344 28.39 45.38 -36.98
C ALA A 344 29.35 45.49 -38.17
N GLY A 345 29.08 46.41 -39.09
CA GLY A 345 30.04 46.81 -40.12
C GLY A 345 31.21 47.61 -39.52
N GLY A 346 32.30 47.77 -40.28
CA GLY A 346 33.47 48.58 -39.87
C GLY A 346 34.69 47.77 -39.40
N LYS A 347 35.72 48.48 -38.94
CA LYS A 347 36.97 47.90 -38.43
C LYS A 347 36.80 47.49 -36.97
N HIS A 348 37.12 46.25 -36.65
CA HIS A 348 37.04 45.67 -35.30
C HIS A 348 38.34 44.93 -34.97
N ASP A 349 38.60 44.71 -33.68
CA ASP A 349 39.78 44.00 -33.19
C ASP A 349 39.65 42.46 -33.30
N GLY A 350 40.75 41.74 -33.09
CA GLY A 350 40.76 40.27 -33.16
C GLY A 350 39.82 39.61 -32.15
N LEU A 351 39.64 40.23 -30.98
CA LEU A 351 38.72 39.77 -29.94
C LEU A 351 37.27 39.72 -30.45
N TYR A 352 36.83 40.76 -31.18
CA TYR A 352 35.51 40.77 -31.80
C TYR A 352 35.30 39.61 -32.77
N TYR A 353 36.27 39.36 -33.66
CA TYR A 353 36.13 38.29 -34.67
C TYR A 353 36.15 36.90 -34.04
N GLN A 354 37.04 36.64 -33.09
CA GLN A 354 37.03 35.37 -32.35
C GLN A 354 35.69 35.11 -31.66
N ARG A 355 35.06 36.15 -31.10
CA ARG A 355 33.73 36.04 -30.49
C ARG A 355 32.65 35.66 -31.49
N GLN A 356 32.64 36.26 -32.69
CA GLN A 356 31.66 35.89 -33.74
C GLN A 356 31.86 34.43 -34.20
N VAL A 357 33.11 34.00 -34.32
CA VAL A 357 33.46 32.62 -34.70
C VAL A 357 33.02 31.62 -33.64
N ILE A 358 33.19 31.94 -32.35
CA ILE A 358 32.67 31.11 -31.24
C ILE A 358 31.14 30.99 -31.34
N LEU A 359 30.42 32.11 -31.54
CA LEU A 359 28.96 32.11 -31.63
C LEU A 359 28.42 31.32 -32.85
N ARG A 360 29.12 31.34 -33.98
CA ARG A 360 28.72 30.57 -35.18
C ARG A 360 28.95 29.07 -35.04
N ASN A 361 30.10 28.67 -34.49
CA ASN A 361 30.57 27.29 -34.62
C ASN A 361 30.37 26.44 -33.35
N VAL A 362 30.20 27.06 -32.18
CA VAL A 362 30.12 26.33 -30.92
C VAL A 362 28.67 26.04 -30.56
N LYS A 363 28.25 24.81 -30.83
CA LYS A 363 26.87 24.33 -30.66
C LYS A 363 26.48 23.98 -29.21
N SER A 364 27.40 24.13 -28.26
CA SER A 364 27.22 23.80 -26.85
C SER A 364 27.49 25.03 -25.98
N ALA A 365 26.50 25.48 -25.20
CA ALA A 365 26.63 26.64 -24.32
C ALA A 365 27.77 26.48 -23.29
N PRO A 366 27.94 25.32 -22.60
CA PRO A 366 29.10 25.10 -21.72
C PRO A 366 30.44 25.24 -22.45
N ALA A 367 30.55 24.70 -23.66
CA ALA A 367 31.78 24.81 -24.46
C ALA A 367 32.05 26.27 -24.85
N ALA A 368 31.00 27.02 -25.22
CA ALA A 368 31.11 28.44 -25.52
C ALA A 368 31.53 29.25 -24.29
N ALA A 369 31.00 28.93 -23.11
CA ALA A 369 31.38 29.56 -21.85
C ALA A 369 32.89 29.40 -21.58
N TRP A 370 33.42 28.19 -21.73
CA TRP A 370 34.84 27.92 -21.54
C TRP A 370 35.70 28.73 -22.51
N LEU A 371 35.33 28.78 -23.79
CA LEU A 371 36.04 29.58 -24.78
C LEU A 371 35.96 31.09 -24.49
N PHE A 372 34.84 31.61 -24.00
CA PHE A 372 34.73 33.01 -23.59
C PHE A 372 35.57 33.34 -22.34
N LEU A 373 35.70 32.41 -21.39
CA LEU A 373 36.60 32.56 -20.24
C LEU A 373 38.07 32.56 -20.67
N GLN A 374 38.46 31.63 -21.53
CA GLN A 374 39.80 31.59 -22.13
C GLN A 374 40.07 32.87 -22.92
N GLN A 375 39.10 33.35 -23.69
CA GLN A 375 39.20 34.59 -24.44
C GLN A 375 39.39 35.80 -23.50
N ALA A 376 38.67 35.87 -22.37
CA ALA A 376 38.87 36.93 -21.37
C ALA A 376 40.32 36.96 -20.84
N TRP A 377 40.88 35.78 -20.58
CA TRP A 377 42.22 35.61 -20.03
C TRP A 377 43.33 35.91 -21.04
N HIS A 378 43.29 35.32 -22.24
CA HIS A 378 44.34 35.47 -23.24
C HIS A 378 44.42 36.89 -23.81
N TRP A 379 43.30 37.62 -23.86
CA TRP A 379 43.27 39.01 -24.30
C TRP A 379 43.54 40.02 -23.17
N ARG A 380 43.87 39.56 -21.96
CA ARG A 380 44.18 40.44 -20.82
C ARG A 380 45.41 41.29 -21.13
N GLY A 381 45.23 42.61 -21.09
CA GLY A 381 46.30 43.57 -21.37
C GLY A 381 46.58 43.77 -22.87
N ILE A 382 45.87 43.08 -23.77
CA ILE A 382 45.99 43.23 -25.23
C ILE A 382 44.81 44.02 -25.79
N ALA A 383 43.59 43.56 -25.52
CA ALA A 383 42.37 44.25 -25.97
C ALA A 383 41.79 45.12 -24.85
N GLY A 384 41.32 46.33 -25.22
CA GLY A 384 40.62 47.21 -24.30
C GLY A 384 39.38 46.55 -23.71
N SER A 385 39.29 46.58 -22.38
CA SER A 385 38.16 46.07 -21.59
C SER A 385 37.78 44.62 -21.93
N SER A 386 38.78 43.74 -22.14
CA SER A 386 38.57 42.34 -22.52
C SER A 386 37.57 41.61 -21.61
N PHE A 387 37.71 41.75 -20.29
CA PHE A 387 36.80 41.14 -19.31
C PHE A 387 35.36 41.62 -19.44
N SER A 388 35.11 42.93 -19.62
CA SER A 388 33.73 43.44 -19.71
C SER A 388 33.05 43.06 -21.03
N ARG A 389 33.83 42.70 -22.07
CA ARG A 389 33.34 42.35 -23.40
C ARG A 389 33.03 40.85 -23.58
N THR A 390 33.54 39.99 -22.70
CA THR A 390 33.43 38.53 -22.81
C THR A 390 32.81 37.85 -21.59
N LEU A 391 33.11 38.33 -20.37
CA LEU A 391 32.63 37.70 -19.15
C LEU A 391 31.09 37.69 -19.03
N PRO A 392 30.33 38.71 -19.45
CA PRO A 392 28.86 38.64 -19.45
C PRO A 392 28.31 37.50 -20.31
N LEU A 393 28.95 37.19 -21.44
CA LEU A 393 28.55 36.07 -22.31
C LEU A 393 28.91 34.73 -21.69
N ALA A 394 30.08 34.61 -21.06
CA ALA A 394 30.46 33.41 -20.32
C ALA A 394 29.48 33.14 -19.16
N LEU A 395 29.16 34.16 -18.36
CA LEU A 395 28.20 34.07 -17.26
C LEU A 395 26.81 33.69 -17.76
N PHE A 396 26.33 34.31 -18.85
CA PHE A 396 25.06 33.93 -19.47
C PHE A 396 25.04 32.45 -19.89
N CYS A 397 26.10 31.97 -20.54
CA CYS A 397 26.19 30.56 -20.97
C CYS A 397 26.21 29.60 -19.77
N ILE A 398 26.89 29.97 -18.67
CA ILE A 398 26.91 29.18 -17.43
C ILE A 398 25.50 29.15 -16.81
N ILE A 399 24.87 30.32 -16.62
CA ILE A 399 23.53 30.43 -16.04
C ILE A 399 22.51 29.67 -16.89
N TYR A 400 22.58 29.80 -18.21
CA TYR A 400 21.74 29.07 -19.15
C TYR A 400 21.90 27.55 -18.98
N SER A 401 23.14 27.06 -18.95
CA SER A 401 23.44 25.63 -18.85
C SER A 401 23.00 25.06 -17.51
N VAL A 402 23.26 25.78 -16.42
CA VAL A 402 22.81 25.41 -15.07
C VAL A 402 21.28 25.43 -15.00
N GLY A 403 20.63 26.44 -15.56
CA GLY A 403 19.17 26.54 -15.60
C GLY A 403 18.52 25.37 -16.34
N PHE A 404 19.04 24.98 -17.51
CA PHE A 404 18.52 23.83 -18.25
C PHE A 404 18.87 22.49 -17.61
N ALA A 405 20.04 22.35 -16.97
CA ALA A 405 20.36 21.16 -16.18
C ALA A 405 19.38 21.00 -15.00
N ILE A 406 19.07 22.10 -14.30
CA ILE A 406 18.04 22.14 -13.25
C ILE A 406 16.69 21.74 -13.83
N LEU A 407 16.23 22.36 -14.93
CA LEU A 407 14.95 22.01 -15.56
C LEU A 407 14.86 20.54 -16.00
N ALA A 408 15.96 19.96 -16.48
CA ALA A 408 16.02 18.55 -16.87
C ALA A 408 15.96 17.61 -15.65
N VAL A 409 16.54 17.99 -14.51
CA VAL A 409 16.45 17.22 -13.25
C VAL A 409 15.06 17.35 -12.63
N PHE A 410 14.49 18.56 -12.63
CA PHE A 410 13.16 18.84 -12.08
C PHE A 410 12.01 18.47 -13.02
N SER A 411 12.27 17.84 -14.18
CA SER A 411 11.21 17.38 -15.06
C SER A 411 10.32 16.32 -14.42
N SER A 412 10.81 15.65 -13.36
CA SER A 412 10.01 14.77 -12.49
C SER A 412 8.83 15.48 -11.83
N GLN A 413 8.95 16.78 -11.53
CA GLN A 413 7.89 17.58 -10.91
C GLN A 413 6.67 17.82 -11.83
N ILE A 414 6.75 17.48 -13.11
CA ILE A 414 5.56 17.48 -13.98
C ILE A 414 4.51 16.51 -13.43
N SER A 415 4.93 15.44 -12.75
CA SER A 415 4.02 14.53 -12.05
C SER A 415 3.28 15.22 -10.90
N ASP A 416 3.95 16.11 -10.16
CA ASP A 416 3.36 16.81 -9.00
C ASP A 416 2.22 17.75 -9.40
N SER A 417 2.22 18.21 -10.65
CA SER A 417 1.14 19.04 -11.19
C SER A 417 -0.15 18.27 -11.47
N ALA A 418 -0.11 16.92 -11.47
CA ALA A 418 -1.23 16.04 -11.74
C ALA A 418 -2.12 15.84 -10.49
N SER A 419 -3.19 15.03 -10.62
CA SER A 419 -4.03 14.71 -9.45
C SER A 419 -3.25 13.87 -8.43
N ALA A 420 -3.47 14.11 -7.14
CA ALA A 420 -2.99 13.24 -6.06
C ALA A 420 -3.78 11.92 -5.98
N TYR A 421 -4.99 11.91 -6.54
CA TYR A 421 -5.86 10.73 -6.57
C TYR A 421 -5.56 9.85 -7.77
N ARG A 422 -5.87 8.57 -7.66
CA ARG A 422 -5.85 7.58 -8.75
C ARG A 422 -7.20 6.91 -8.86
N LEU A 423 -7.48 6.35 -10.04
CA LEU A 423 -8.74 5.69 -10.34
C LEU A 423 -8.59 4.19 -10.10
N LEU A 424 -9.57 3.58 -9.43
CA LEU A 424 -9.59 2.14 -9.16
C LEU A 424 -10.05 1.35 -10.38
N ARG A 425 -9.59 0.11 -10.47
CA ARG A 425 -10.06 -0.90 -11.40
C ARG A 425 -10.03 -2.27 -10.73
N SER A 426 -11.14 -3.00 -10.78
CA SER A 426 -11.20 -4.38 -10.32
C SER A 426 -11.90 -5.25 -11.36
N PRO A 427 -11.49 -6.51 -11.56
CA PRO A 427 -12.27 -7.48 -12.32
C PRO A 427 -13.56 -7.88 -11.60
N SER A 428 -13.65 -7.65 -10.28
CA SER A 428 -14.75 -8.06 -9.41
C SER A 428 -15.74 -6.92 -9.10
N CYS A 429 -15.79 -5.90 -9.96
CA CYS A 429 -16.69 -4.77 -9.76
C CYS A 429 -18.16 -5.22 -9.82
N GLY A 430 -18.98 -4.71 -8.90
CA GLY A 430 -20.41 -4.97 -8.85
C GLY A 430 -20.94 -4.91 -7.43
N PHE A 431 -22.21 -5.27 -7.26
CA PHE A 431 -22.77 -5.44 -5.92
C PHE A 431 -22.21 -6.71 -5.30
N GLN A 432 -21.53 -6.56 -4.16
CA GLN A 432 -20.99 -7.67 -3.40
C GLN A 432 -22.10 -8.19 -2.48
N ILE A 433 -22.65 -9.36 -2.78
CA ILE A 433 -23.69 -10.02 -1.98
C ILE A 433 -23.01 -11.10 -1.15
N PRO A 434 -22.98 -10.99 0.19
CA PRO A 434 -22.31 -12.00 1.01
C PRO A 434 -23.00 -13.37 0.88
N SER A 435 -22.21 -14.43 0.68
CA SER A 435 -22.66 -15.83 0.79
C SER A 435 -22.71 -16.27 2.25
N GLU A 436 -21.82 -15.72 3.08
CA GLU A 436 -21.73 -15.89 4.53
C GLU A 436 -21.82 -14.51 5.21
N GLU A 437 -23.06 -14.02 5.40
CA GLU A 437 -23.38 -12.65 5.88
C GLU A 437 -22.61 -12.28 7.16
N TYR A 438 -22.57 -13.20 8.12
CA TYR A 438 -21.97 -12.94 9.43
C TYR A 438 -20.45 -12.83 9.40
N GLN A 439 -19.77 -13.65 8.59
CA GLN A 439 -18.31 -13.60 8.49
C GLN A 439 -17.86 -12.29 7.85
N LYS A 440 -18.53 -11.89 6.76
CA LYS A 440 -18.23 -10.65 6.05
C LYS A 440 -18.49 -9.43 6.93
N ALA A 441 -19.67 -9.35 7.55
CA ALA A 441 -20.03 -8.25 8.43
C ALA A 441 -19.07 -8.14 9.63
N THR A 442 -18.64 -9.27 10.20
CA THR A 442 -17.66 -9.27 11.31
C THR A 442 -16.33 -8.67 10.86
N PHE A 443 -15.80 -9.11 9.71
CA PHE A 443 -14.55 -8.59 9.17
C PHE A 443 -14.63 -7.09 8.87
N ASP A 444 -15.69 -6.63 8.20
CA ASP A 444 -15.84 -5.22 7.83
C ASP A 444 -15.93 -4.32 9.06
N ASN A 445 -16.77 -4.69 10.03
CA ASN A 445 -16.94 -3.94 11.27
C ASN A 445 -15.64 -3.87 12.09
N GLN A 446 -14.88 -4.97 12.18
CA GLN A 446 -13.57 -4.97 12.83
C GLN A 446 -12.57 -4.05 12.11
N ARG A 447 -12.48 -4.15 10.78
CA ARG A 447 -11.61 -3.29 9.97
C ARG A 447 -11.95 -1.81 10.14
N ALA A 448 -13.23 -1.45 10.11
CA ALA A 448 -13.66 -0.06 10.30
C ALA A 448 -13.43 0.46 11.72
N ALA A 449 -13.60 -0.40 12.75
CA ALA A 449 -13.30 -0.05 14.13
C ALA A 449 -11.79 0.22 14.33
N LEU A 450 -10.93 -0.59 13.72
CA LEU A 450 -9.48 -0.38 13.70
C LEU A 450 -9.11 0.90 12.94
N TYR A 451 -9.66 1.10 11.73
CA TYR A 451 -9.40 2.29 10.93
C TYR A 451 -9.80 3.57 11.67
N SER A 452 -11.02 3.64 12.20
CA SER A 452 -11.48 4.84 12.93
C SER A 452 -10.63 5.09 14.17
N LYS A 453 -10.23 4.04 14.92
CA LYS A 453 -9.34 4.17 16.08
C LYS A 453 -7.98 4.75 15.71
N GLU A 454 -7.36 4.25 14.65
CA GLU A 454 -6.00 4.61 14.23
C GLU A 454 -5.95 5.90 13.43
N CYS A 455 -6.95 6.16 12.58
CA CYS A 455 -6.90 7.24 11.60
C CYS A 455 -7.68 8.48 12.00
N TYR A 456 -8.71 8.39 12.85
CA TYR A 456 -9.42 9.60 13.30
C TYR A 456 -8.68 10.26 14.48
N SER A 457 -7.80 9.51 15.15
CA SER A 457 -6.75 10.09 15.97
C SER A 457 -5.66 10.69 15.07
N ASN A 458 -4.94 11.73 15.52
CA ASN A 458 -4.04 12.56 14.70
C ASN A 458 -2.70 11.87 14.30
N THR A 459 -2.77 10.58 14.02
CA THR A 459 -1.67 9.65 13.70
C THR A 459 -1.34 9.69 12.20
N SER A 460 -0.08 9.46 11.83
CA SER A 460 0.40 9.49 10.44
C SER A 460 0.64 8.07 9.90
N SER A 461 -0.40 7.23 9.92
CA SER A 461 -0.31 5.86 9.39
C SER A 461 -0.60 5.82 7.89
N PRO A 462 0.17 5.07 7.08
CA PRO A 462 -0.11 4.87 5.66
C PRO A 462 -1.50 4.29 5.39
N VAL A 463 -2.03 3.46 6.30
CA VAL A 463 -3.37 2.85 6.22
C VAL A 463 -4.45 3.93 6.08
N CYS A 464 -4.23 5.12 6.65
CA CYS A 464 -5.17 6.24 6.58
C CYS A 464 -5.37 6.82 5.19
N ASN A 465 -4.51 6.49 4.21
CA ASN A 465 -4.65 6.91 2.82
C ASN A 465 -5.51 5.95 1.97
N MET A 466 -5.95 4.81 2.54
CA MET A 466 -6.75 3.82 1.81
C MET A 466 -8.12 4.37 1.39
N LEU A 467 -8.79 5.10 2.28
CA LEU A 467 -10.10 5.69 2.03
C LEU A 467 -9.98 7.07 1.32
N PRO A 468 -11.02 7.51 0.58
CA PRO A 468 -10.98 8.77 -0.16
C PRO A 468 -10.71 9.99 0.74
N THR A 469 -11.33 9.98 1.91
CA THR A 469 -11.12 10.97 2.98
C THR A 469 -10.79 10.25 4.28
N ARG A 470 -9.87 10.85 5.04
CA ARG A 470 -9.37 10.28 6.30
C ARG A 470 -10.48 10.09 7.33
N GLU A 471 -11.36 11.06 7.47
CA GLU A 471 -12.44 11.08 8.45
C GLU A 471 -13.67 11.79 7.86
N LEU A 472 -14.85 11.25 8.14
CA LEU A 472 -16.10 11.93 7.86
C LEU A 472 -16.48 12.75 9.09
N GLU A 473 -16.30 14.07 8.99
CA GLU A 473 -16.57 14.99 10.10
C GLU A 473 -18.04 14.98 10.52
N TRP A 474 -18.26 15.12 11.81
CA TRP A 474 -19.57 15.18 12.42
C TRP A 474 -19.53 16.02 13.70
N ALA A 475 -20.71 16.43 14.17
CA ALA A 475 -20.86 17.23 15.38
C ALA A 475 -21.79 16.54 16.37
N SER A 476 -21.50 16.69 17.66
CA SER A 476 -22.39 16.29 18.75
C SER A 476 -23.16 17.46 19.33
N SER A 477 -24.34 17.18 19.87
CA SER A 477 -25.10 18.11 20.69
C SER A 477 -25.99 17.37 21.69
N SER A 478 -26.38 18.06 22.75
CA SER A 478 -27.35 17.56 23.72
C SER A 478 -28.76 17.99 23.32
N VAL A 479 -29.71 17.06 23.31
CA VAL A 479 -31.10 17.29 22.92
C VAL A 479 -32.08 16.61 23.88
N ASP A 480 -33.36 16.96 23.78
CA ASP A 480 -34.40 16.29 24.55
C ASP A 480 -34.58 14.84 24.07
N CYS A 481 -35.04 13.97 24.98
CA CYS A 481 -35.37 12.59 24.66
C CYS A 481 -36.42 12.55 23.53
N PRO A 482 -36.17 11.81 22.42
CA PRO A 482 -37.11 11.72 21.30
C PRO A 482 -38.24 10.70 21.53
N PHE A 483 -38.15 9.91 22.61
CA PHE A 483 -39.10 8.84 22.93
C PHE A 483 -40.25 9.35 23.81
N GLY A 484 -41.41 8.68 23.72
CA GLY A 484 -42.61 9.03 24.45
C GLY A 484 -42.61 8.56 25.91
N GLY A 485 -43.55 9.10 26.69
CA GLY A 485 -43.79 8.64 28.07
C GLY A 485 -42.63 8.92 29.04
N LYS A 486 -42.43 8.02 30.01
CA LYS A 486 -41.35 8.09 31.02
C LYS A 486 -40.25 7.03 30.76
N VAL A 487 -40.08 6.63 29.50
CA VAL A 487 -39.15 5.55 29.11
C VAL A 487 -37.69 5.99 29.20
N CYS A 488 -37.42 7.27 28.94
CA CYS A 488 -36.09 7.85 29.10
C CYS A 488 -35.72 8.04 30.57
N LEU A 489 -34.44 7.90 30.86
CA LEU A 489 -33.83 8.40 32.08
C LEU A 489 -33.81 9.94 32.05
N ASP A 490 -33.84 10.60 33.21
CA ASP A 490 -33.68 12.06 33.35
C ASP A 490 -32.23 12.50 33.04
N THR A 491 -31.77 12.22 31.82
CA THR A 491 -30.47 12.60 31.28
C THR A 491 -30.68 13.02 29.83
N PRO A 492 -30.11 14.15 29.39
CA PRO A 492 -30.27 14.59 28.01
C PRO A 492 -29.81 13.53 27.00
N ALA A 493 -30.48 13.50 25.86
CA ALA A 493 -30.10 12.63 24.75
C ALA A 493 -28.85 13.18 24.03
N PHE A 494 -28.06 12.26 23.47
CA PHE A 494 -26.85 12.57 22.72
C PHE A 494 -27.12 12.46 21.23
N LYS A 495 -27.14 13.61 20.55
CA LYS A 495 -27.33 13.72 19.11
C LYS A 495 -25.97 13.80 18.41
N MET A 496 -25.77 12.93 17.43
CA MET A 496 -24.61 12.89 16.54
C MET A 496 -25.08 13.16 15.11
N GLU A 497 -24.51 14.18 14.48
CA GLU A 497 -24.93 14.62 13.15
C GLU A 497 -23.73 14.72 12.21
N SER A 498 -23.75 13.96 11.12
CA SER A 498 -22.71 14.09 10.08
C SER A 498 -22.81 15.47 9.42
N ARG A 499 -21.68 16.01 8.95
CA ARG A 499 -21.78 17.08 7.96
C ARG A 499 -22.46 16.56 6.68
N MET A 500 -22.77 17.47 5.76
CA MET A 500 -23.21 17.06 4.42
C MET A 500 -22.05 16.33 3.72
N ILE A 501 -22.21 15.02 3.54
CA ILE A 501 -21.26 14.12 2.89
C ILE A 501 -21.47 14.24 1.37
N ASP A 502 -20.47 14.75 0.67
CA ASP A 502 -20.45 14.83 -0.79
C ASP A 502 -19.90 13.52 -1.36
N THR A 503 -20.70 12.84 -2.19
CA THR A 503 -20.31 11.55 -2.79
C THR A 503 -19.00 11.61 -3.58
N HIS A 504 -18.61 12.77 -4.09
CA HIS A 504 -17.35 12.96 -4.79
C HIS A 504 -16.16 13.15 -3.85
N TYR A 505 -16.23 14.15 -2.97
CA TYR A 505 -15.10 14.50 -2.10
C TYR A 505 -14.91 13.48 -0.97
N ASP A 506 -16.00 13.00 -0.39
CA ASP A 506 -15.96 12.23 0.84
C ASP A 506 -15.99 10.73 0.57
N LEU A 507 -16.81 10.30 -0.40
CA LEU A 507 -16.97 8.87 -0.74
C LEU A 507 -16.19 8.45 -1.99
N GLY A 508 -15.46 9.38 -2.63
CA GLY A 508 -14.54 9.08 -3.72
C GLY A 508 -15.18 8.75 -5.08
N LEU A 509 -16.46 9.07 -5.30
CA LEU A 509 -17.09 8.92 -6.61
C LEU A 509 -16.66 10.05 -7.54
N ASN A 510 -15.79 9.78 -8.51
CA ASN A 510 -15.17 10.76 -9.41
C ASN A 510 -16.16 11.34 -10.47
N ASN A 511 -17.33 11.82 -10.03
CA ASN A 511 -18.38 12.36 -10.85
C ASN A 511 -18.15 13.85 -11.22
N PRO A 512 -18.52 14.26 -12.45
CA PRO A 512 -18.67 15.67 -12.78
C PRO A 512 -19.75 16.31 -11.89
N PRO A 513 -19.74 17.64 -11.65
CA PRO A 513 -20.65 18.31 -10.73
C PRO A 513 -22.14 17.92 -10.89
N LYS A 514 -22.62 17.84 -12.13
CA LYS A 514 -24.01 17.47 -12.45
C LYS A 514 -24.43 16.06 -11.99
N ASN A 515 -23.50 15.15 -11.75
CA ASN A 515 -23.78 13.76 -11.39
C ASN A 515 -23.56 13.48 -9.88
N ARG A 516 -23.21 14.50 -9.09
CA ARG A 516 -22.91 14.33 -7.66
C ARG A 516 -24.19 14.28 -6.83
N LEU A 517 -24.12 13.59 -5.71
CA LEU A 517 -25.18 13.49 -4.71
C LEU A 517 -24.61 13.88 -3.33
N LYS A 518 -25.43 14.44 -2.46
CA LYS A 518 -25.07 14.69 -1.05
C LYS A 518 -25.92 13.82 -0.12
N TYR A 519 -25.33 13.36 0.96
CA TYR A 519 -25.93 12.51 1.98
C TYR A 519 -25.68 13.08 3.38
N LYS A 520 -26.64 12.88 4.29
CA LYS A 520 -26.51 13.27 5.69
C LYS A 520 -27.15 12.21 6.59
N ARG A 521 -26.53 11.97 7.75
CA ARG A 521 -27.04 11.08 8.79
C ARG A 521 -27.16 11.82 10.11
N GLU A 522 -28.23 11.53 10.82
CA GLU A 522 -28.48 11.94 12.19
C GLU A 522 -28.77 10.70 13.05
N THR A 523 -28.11 10.62 14.21
CA THR A 523 -28.33 9.56 15.19
C THR A 523 -28.56 10.19 16.56
N ILE A 524 -29.67 9.88 17.22
CA ILE A 524 -29.99 10.37 18.56
C ILE A 524 -30.07 9.19 19.51
N CYS A 525 -29.23 9.16 20.55
CA CYS A 525 -29.21 8.13 21.57
C CYS A 525 -29.69 8.66 22.92
N SER A 526 -30.58 7.92 23.58
CA SER A 526 -31.10 8.24 24.91
C SER A 526 -30.94 7.05 25.85
N LEU A 527 -30.60 7.35 27.10
CA LEU A 527 -30.55 6.36 28.17
C LEU A 527 -31.97 6.04 28.64
N LEU A 528 -32.26 4.76 28.87
CA LEU A 528 -33.61 4.34 29.30
C LEU A 528 -33.67 4.11 30.81
N ASN A 529 -34.89 4.27 31.34
CA ASN A 529 -35.19 4.14 32.75
C ASN A 529 -35.41 2.67 33.13
N THR A 530 -34.68 2.18 34.13
CA THR A 530 -34.79 0.80 34.64
C THR A 530 -35.70 0.68 35.88
N GLY A 531 -36.46 1.73 36.22
CA GLY A 531 -37.37 1.75 37.38
C GLY A 531 -38.72 1.05 37.13
N ASP A 532 -39.66 1.32 38.04
CA ASP A 532 -41.00 0.70 38.06
C ASP A 532 -41.72 0.88 36.72
N GLY A 533 -42.11 -0.23 36.10
CA GLY A 533 -42.79 -0.29 34.80
C GLY A 533 -41.92 -0.80 33.64
N PHE A 534 -40.60 -0.71 33.74
CA PHE A 534 -39.67 -1.18 32.70
C PHE A 534 -38.80 -2.37 33.13
N THR A 535 -38.77 -2.68 34.43
CA THR A 535 -38.14 -3.89 34.96
C THR A 535 -39.11 -4.69 35.83
N GLN A 536 -38.94 -6.01 35.83
CA GLN A 536 -39.68 -6.93 36.69
C GLN A 536 -38.72 -7.97 37.29
N TYR A 537 -38.64 -8.02 38.62
CA TYR A 537 -37.89 -9.04 39.34
C TYR A 537 -38.68 -10.36 39.40
N ILE A 538 -38.01 -11.48 39.10
CA ILE A 538 -38.55 -12.84 39.16
C ILE A 538 -37.86 -13.58 40.30
N ASN A 539 -38.66 -14.13 41.23
CA ASN A 539 -38.18 -14.87 42.40
C ASN A 539 -38.88 -16.24 42.53
N GLY A 540 -38.21 -17.20 43.20
CA GLY A 540 -38.81 -18.46 43.64
C GLY A 540 -39.17 -19.42 42.48
N SER A 541 -40.39 -19.98 42.53
CA SER A 541 -40.84 -21.06 41.63
C SER A 541 -40.80 -20.73 40.14
N GLU A 542 -40.92 -19.45 39.76
CA GLU A 542 -40.84 -19.05 38.36
C GLU A 542 -39.38 -19.06 37.86
N ALA A 543 -38.43 -18.65 38.71
CA ALA A 543 -36.99 -18.78 38.40
C ALA A 543 -36.59 -20.27 38.30
N ASP A 544 -37.10 -21.11 39.21
CA ASP A 544 -36.90 -22.57 39.16
C ASP A 544 -37.43 -23.17 37.85
N SER A 545 -38.60 -22.72 37.37
CA SER A 545 -39.18 -23.17 36.10
C SER A 545 -38.36 -22.78 34.87
N LEU A 546 -37.54 -21.73 34.99
CA LEU A 546 -36.58 -21.28 33.99
C LEU A 546 -35.19 -21.92 34.16
N GLY A 547 -35.04 -22.84 35.12
CA GLY A 547 -33.80 -23.58 35.38
C GLY A 547 -32.84 -22.93 36.38
N TRP A 548 -33.29 -21.95 37.18
CA TRP A 548 -32.44 -21.18 38.08
C TRP A 548 -32.89 -21.31 39.55
N GLN A 549 -32.10 -22.04 40.36
CA GLN A 549 -32.34 -22.17 41.80
C GLN A 549 -31.87 -20.90 42.54
N ASP A 550 -32.73 -20.33 43.38
CA ASP A 550 -32.44 -19.26 44.37
C ASP A 550 -31.82 -17.95 43.82
N ASN A 551 -31.84 -17.72 42.50
CA ASN A 551 -31.30 -16.51 41.87
C ASN A 551 -32.40 -15.52 41.47
N VAL A 552 -32.14 -14.22 41.67
CA VAL A 552 -33.02 -13.14 41.23
C VAL A 552 -32.79 -12.90 39.74
N LEU A 553 -33.81 -13.18 38.91
CA LEU A 553 -33.78 -12.80 37.49
C LEU A 553 -34.48 -11.45 37.32
N ILE A 554 -34.05 -10.66 36.34
CA ILE A 554 -34.61 -9.34 36.03
C ILE A 554 -35.08 -9.36 34.57
N ARG A 555 -36.39 -9.23 34.35
CA ARG A 555 -36.98 -8.96 33.02
C ARG A 555 -36.87 -7.47 32.73
N TYR A 556 -36.42 -7.15 31.53
CA TYR A 556 -36.48 -5.80 30.95
C TYR A 556 -37.61 -5.73 29.93
N LEU A 557 -38.49 -4.74 30.06
CA LEU A 557 -39.81 -4.67 29.40
C LEU A 557 -39.88 -3.57 28.32
N TYR A 558 -38.87 -3.48 27.45
CA TYR A 558 -38.83 -2.47 26.37
C TYR A 558 -39.50 -2.92 25.06
N GLY A 559 -40.12 -4.10 25.06
CA GLY A 559 -40.68 -4.74 23.87
C GLY A 559 -40.82 -6.25 24.06
N GLY A 560 -41.44 -6.93 23.09
CA GLY A 560 -41.70 -8.38 23.08
C GLY A 560 -41.49 -8.99 21.70
N ASN A 561 -41.96 -10.22 21.47
CA ASN A 561 -41.94 -10.86 20.13
C ASN A 561 -43.30 -10.75 19.42
N LEU A 562 -43.31 -10.86 18.08
CA LEU A 562 -44.50 -10.58 17.26
C LEU A 562 -45.68 -11.55 17.44
N ASN A 563 -45.52 -12.67 18.14
CA ASN A 563 -46.61 -13.60 18.43
C ASN A 563 -47.18 -13.46 19.86
N GLY A 564 -46.70 -12.48 20.62
CA GLY A 564 -47.12 -12.26 22.02
C GLY A 564 -46.73 -13.39 22.97
N THR A 565 -45.91 -14.35 22.55
CA THR A 565 -45.42 -15.44 23.40
C THR A 565 -44.36 -14.97 24.38
N ILE A 566 -43.62 -13.90 24.04
CA ILE A 566 -42.62 -13.28 24.89
C ILE A 566 -43.00 -11.81 25.07
N ASN A 567 -43.32 -11.44 26.31
CA ASN A 567 -43.75 -10.09 26.71
C ASN A 567 -42.61 -9.26 27.34
N HIS A 568 -41.36 -9.62 27.08
CA HIS A 568 -40.17 -8.93 27.59
C HIS A 568 -39.08 -8.90 26.53
N THR A 569 -38.13 -7.99 26.70
CA THR A 569 -37.01 -7.80 25.77
C THR A 569 -35.83 -8.69 26.13
N HIS A 570 -35.48 -8.75 27.41
CA HIS A 570 -34.34 -9.53 27.88
C HIS A 570 -34.53 -9.98 29.33
N ILE A 571 -33.97 -11.14 29.69
CA ILE A 571 -33.86 -11.61 31.07
C ILE A 571 -32.40 -11.60 31.46
N TYR A 572 -32.06 -10.81 32.47
CA TYR A 572 -30.73 -10.78 33.05
C TYR A 572 -30.70 -11.58 34.35
N ASN A 573 -29.62 -12.33 34.58
CA ASN A 573 -29.39 -13.04 35.83
C ASN A 573 -28.41 -12.26 36.72
N THR A 574 -28.83 -11.89 37.93
CA THR A 574 -27.97 -11.15 38.88
C THR A 574 -26.72 -11.92 39.29
N PHE A 575 -26.70 -13.26 39.14
CA PHE A 575 -25.52 -14.09 39.34
C PHE A 575 -24.36 -13.70 38.40
N GLY A 576 -24.62 -12.96 37.31
CA GLY A 576 -23.61 -12.36 36.44
C GLY A 576 -22.52 -11.57 37.18
N ARG A 577 -22.84 -11.01 38.35
CA ARG A 577 -21.88 -10.29 39.21
C ARG A 577 -20.88 -11.19 39.94
N ASN A 578 -21.14 -12.49 40.03
CA ASN A 578 -20.35 -13.45 40.82
C ASN A 578 -19.67 -14.55 39.97
N ILE A 579 -19.76 -14.48 38.64
CA ILE A 579 -19.20 -15.50 37.73
C ILE A 579 -17.92 -15.07 37.01
N ASN A 580 -17.31 -13.96 37.44
CA ASN A 580 -16.01 -13.48 36.96
C ASN A 580 -15.99 -13.18 35.45
N ILE A 581 -17.09 -12.60 34.93
CA ILE A 581 -17.20 -12.15 33.54
C ILE A 581 -17.17 -10.62 33.45
N GLY A 582 -16.53 -10.11 32.39
CA GLY A 582 -16.48 -8.69 32.05
C GLY A 582 -17.81 -8.17 31.50
N TYR A 583 -17.77 -7.08 30.72
CA TYR A 583 -18.99 -6.52 30.13
C TYR A 583 -19.69 -7.53 29.21
N SER A 584 -21.02 -7.46 29.16
CA SER A 584 -21.83 -8.17 28.16
C SER A 584 -22.80 -7.20 27.52
N THR A 585 -23.07 -7.40 26.24
CA THR A 585 -23.93 -6.53 25.46
C THR A 585 -24.97 -7.32 24.67
N TRP A 586 -26.20 -6.81 24.62
CA TRP A 586 -27.26 -7.33 23.75
C TRP A 586 -27.81 -6.19 22.91
N THR A 587 -28.27 -6.49 21.70
CA THR A 587 -28.81 -5.49 20.78
C THR A 587 -30.07 -5.99 20.10
N PHE A 588 -31.00 -5.07 19.85
CA PHE A 588 -32.30 -5.29 19.24
C PHE A 588 -32.56 -4.19 18.23
N PHE A 589 -33.30 -4.52 17.17
CA PHE A 589 -33.52 -3.62 16.05
C PHE A 589 -34.96 -3.66 15.54
N TYR A 590 -35.50 -2.49 15.19
CA TYR A 590 -36.80 -2.31 14.56
C TYR A 590 -36.66 -1.38 13.35
N PRO A 591 -37.27 -1.68 12.17
CA PRO A 591 -38.44 -2.54 11.95
C PRO A 591 -38.17 -3.98 11.45
N TYR A 592 -37.25 -4.73 12.06
CA TYR A 592 -37.06 -6.14 11.69
C TYR A 592 -38.19 -7.02 12.25
N LYS A 593 -39.31 -7.05 11.52
CA LYS A 593 -40.64 -7.59 11.88
C LYS A 593 -40.69 -9.08 12.28
N SER A 594 -39.58 -9.78 12.46
CA SER A 594 -39.55 -11.21 12.79
C SER A 594 -38.97 -11.52 14.17
N VAL A 595 -38.32 -10.56 14.86
CA VAL A 595 -37.53 -10.87 16.07
C VAL A 595 -38.00 -10.12 17.31
N TRP A 596 -38.18 -8.80 17.24
CA TRP A 596 -38.50 -7.96 18.39
C TRP A 596 -39.39 -6.78 18.00
N GLN A 597 -40.41 -6.51 18.81
CA GLN A 597 -41.35 -5.41 18.67
C GLN A 597 -41.21 -4.49 19.89
N PRO A 598 -40.76 -3.24 19.73
CA PRO A 598 -40.65 -2.28 20.83
C PRO A 598 -42.03 -1.91 21.40
N VAL A 599 -42.03 -1.42 22.64
CA VAL A 599 -43.18 -0.72 23.22
C VAL A 599 -43.49 0.58 22.47
N ASP A 600 -44.74 1.03 22.52
CA ASP A 600 -45.21 2.21 21.78
C ASP A 600 -44.42 3.48 22.14
N GLU A 601 -43.93 3.59 23.38
CA GLU A 601 -43.11 4.70 23.85
C GLU A 601 -41.79 4.85 23.08
N LEU A 602 -41.23 3.76 22.53
CA LEU A 602 -39.98 3.79 21.77
C LEU A 602 -40.19 4.01 20.27
N LEU A 603 -41.44 4.05 19.79
CA LEU A 603 -41.74 4.23 18.37
C LEU A 603 -41.71 5.71 17.98
N VAL A 604 -40.73 6.06 17.14
CA VAL A 604 -40.64 7.37 16.50
C VAL A 604 -40.86 7.18 14.99
N PRO A 605 -41.82 7.88 14.35
CA PRO A 605 -42.06 7.76 12.91
C PRO A 605 -40.81 8.07 12.08
N ASP A 606 -40.66 7.40 10.94
CA ASP A 606 -39.58 7.63 9.97
C ASP A 606 -38.16 7.54 10.57
N THR A 607 -37.96 6.58 11.49
CA THR A 607 -36.66 6.28 12.12
C THR A 607 -36.36 4.78 12.12
N ASP A 608 -35.07 4.44 12.09
CA ASP A 608 -34.57 3.11 12.41
C ASP A 608 -34.19 3.06 13.90
N LEU A 609 -34.68 2.08 14.66
CA LEU A 609 -34.45 1.99 16.11
C LEU A 609 -33.45 0.88 16.44
N THR A 610 -32.38 1.22 17.15
CA THR A 610 -31.46 0.28 17.81
C THR A 610 -31.59 0.40 19.32
N LEU A 611 -31.95 -0.70 20.01
CA LEU A 611 -31.88 -0.80 21.46
C LEU A 611 -30.67 -1.65 21.85
N MET A 612 -29.81 -1.15 22.73
CA MET A 612 -28.70 -1.91 23.28
C MET A 612 -28.78 -1.97 24.81
N LEU A 613 -28.33 -3.09 25.35
CA LEU A 613 -28.27 -3.39 26.78
C LEU A 613 -26.81 -3.64 27.15
N ILE A 614 -26.26 -2.88 28.10
CA ILE A 614 -24.89 -3.04 28.58
C ILE A 614 -24.92 -3.54 30.03
N ALA A 615 -24.43 -4.75 30.29
CA ALA A 615 -24.27 -5.28 31.63
C ALA A 615 -22.79 -5.21 32.06
N PRO A 616 -22.46 -4.57 33.21
CA PRO A 616 -21.11 -4.56 33.75
C PRO A 616 -20.72 -5.88 34.45
N ASN A 617 -21.68 -6.75 34.78
CA ASN A 617 -21.46 -8.05 35.40
C ASN A 617 -20.52 -8.01 36.61
N SER A 618 -19.36 -8.67 36.53
CA SER A 618 -18.40 -8.80 37.63
C SER A 618 -17.36 -7.67 37.68
N VAL A 619 -17.43 -6.68 36.78
CA VAL A 619 -16.45 -5.59 36.72
C VAL A 619 -16.46 -4.74 37.99
N ILE A 620 -15.29 -4.59 38.61
CA ILE A 620 -15.07 -3.76 39.80
C ILE A 620 -14.21 -2.57 39.41
N ASN A 621 -14.74 -1.36 39.58
CA ASN A 621 -14.00 -0.14 39.27
C ASN A 621 -13.05 0.22 40.42
N LEU A 622 -11.81 0.60 40.07
CA LEU A 622 -10.80 1.02 41.06
C LEU A 622 -11.10 2.38 41.69
N LYS A 623 -11.96 3.19 41.07
CA LYS A 623 -12.41 4.50 41.53
C LYS A 623 -13.92 4.63 41.32
N PRO A 624 -14.60 5.48 42.10
CA PRO A 624 -16.00 5.77 41.85
C PRO A 624 -16.14 6.44 40.48
N ASN A 625 -17.27 6.20 39.82
CA ASN A 625 -17.56 6.74 38.50
C ASN A 625 -19.02 7.22 38.43
N ASP A 626 -19.22 8.43 37.92
CA ASP A 626 -20.51 9.12 37.86
C ASP A 626 -21.17 9.03 36.46
N ASP A 627 -20.54 8.34 35.51
CA ASP A 627 -21.13 8.10 34.19
C ASP A 627 -22.46 7.34 34.31
N PRO A 628 -23.55 7.77 33.67
CA PRO A 628 -24.89 7.19 33.89
C PRO A 628 -25.05 5.74 33.40
N VAL A 629 -24.18 5.25 32.51
CA VAL A 629 -24.17 3.87 32.01
C VAL A 629 -23.21 3.01 32.81
N PHE A 630 -22.04 3.56 33.14
CA PHE A 630 -20.94 2.90 33.84
C PHE A 630 -20.83 3.30 35.32
N ALA A 631 -21.93 3.79 35.90
CA ALA A 631 -21.98 4.30 37.27
C ALA A 631 -21.52 3.22 38.25
N ALA A 632 -20.61 3.57 39.13
CA ALA A 632 -20.10 2.67 40.15
C ALA A 632 -19.76 3.45 41.42
N SER A 633 -20.65 3.38 42.40
CA SER A 633 -20.54 4.09 43.67
C SER A 633 -20.63 3.16 44.88
N ILE A 634 -21.01 1.89 44.70
CA ILE A 634 -21.21 0.93 45.78
C ILE A 634 -19.85 0.37 46.24
N PRO A 635 -19.35 0.70 47.45
CA PRO A 635 -18.03 0.25 47.89
C PRO A 635 -18.01 -1.26 48.16
N THR A 636 -16.92 -1.93 47.78
CA THR A 636 -16.67 -3.34 48.05
C THR A 636 -15.18 -3.58 48.37
N ASN A 637 -14.87 -4.69 49.05
CA ASN A 637 -13.49 -5.10 49.28
C ASN A 637 -13.03 -5.99 48.11
N ALA A 638 -12.14 -5.47 47.28
CA ALA A 638 -11.57 -6.18 46.14
C ALA A 638 -10.07 -6.41 46.40
N GLN A 639 -9.69 -7.66 46.70
CA GLN A 639 -8.29 -8.09 46.84
C GLN A 639 -7.48 -7.27 47.87
N GLY A 640 -8.12 -6.78 48.94
CA GLY A 640 -7.46 -5.99 49.99
C GLY A 640 -7.42 -4.48 49.73
N ALA A 641 -8.03 -4.00 48.63
CA ALA A 641 -8.24 -2.59 48.33
C ALA A 641 -9.75 -2.26 48.21
N VAL A 642 -10.10 -0.98 48.36
CA VAL A 642 -11.48 -0.51 48.15
C VAL A 642 -11.74 -0.43 46.64
N GLY A 643 -12.73 -1.20 46.16
CA GLY A 643 -13.27 -1.11 44.81
C GLY A 643 -14.73 -0.66 44.82
N TYR A 644 -15.28 -0.37 43.64
CA TYR A 644 -16.65 0.12 43.49
C TYR A 644 -17.42 -0.76 42.51
N LEU A 645 -18.52 -1.34 42.99
CA LEU A 645 -19.45 -2.13 42.19
C LEU A 645 -20.36 -1.22 41.37
N PRO A 646 -20.85 -1.70 40.22
CA PRO A 646 -21.79 -0.95 39.39
C PRO A 646 -23.13 -0.73 40.08
N ASP A 647 -23.71 0.44 39.84
CA ASP A 647 -24.97 0.88 40.45
C ASP A 647 -26.19 0.22 39.80
N ARG A 648 -26.05 -0.22 38.55
CA ARG A 648 -27.09 -0.89 37.77
C ARG A 648 -26.66 -2.28 37.33
N TRP A 649 -27.64 -3.17 37.16
CA TRP A 649 -27.44 -4.51 36.62
C TRP A 649 -27.26 -4.49 35.10
N VAL A 650 -28.07 -3.69 34.42
CA VAL A 650 -28.00 -3.44 32.98
C VAL A 650 -28.33 -1.97 32.74
N SER A 651 -27.59 -1.35 31.83
CA SER A 651 -27.79 0.03 31.37
C SER A 651 -28.32 0.01 29.93
N PRO A 652 -29.63 0.24 29.73
CA PRO A 652 -30.27 0.27 28.42
C PRO A 652 -30.10 1.63 27.72
N ILE A 653 -29.81 1.59 26.42
CA ILE A 653 -29.66 2.77 25.55
C ILE A 653 -30.46 2.52 24.27
N ALA A 654 -31.33 3.45 23.90
CA ALA A 654 -32.03 3.41 22.61
C ALA A 654 -31.52 4.53 21.70
N CYS A 655 -31.24 4.19 20.45
CA CYS A 655 -30.77 5.10 19.42
C CYS A 655 -31.71 5.06 18.21
N ILE A 656 -32.08 6.23 17.71
CA ILE A 656 -32.80 6.38 16.44
C ILE A 656 -31.88 6.95 15.36
N ASP A 657 -31.95 6.37 14.17
CA ASP A 657 -31.21 6.80 12.99
C ASP A 657 -32.16 7.42 11.95
N GLN A 658 -31.73 8.53 11.35
CA GLN A 658 -32.40 9.17 10.22
C GLN A 658 -31.38 9.61 9.15
N HIS A 659 -31.87 9.64 7.92
CA HIS A 659 -31.06 9.86 6.74
C HIS A 659 -31.68 10.90 5.82
N GLN A 660 -30.83 11.61 5.07
CA GLN A 660 -31.27 12.58 4.08
C GLN A 660 -30.38 12.51 2.83
N ILE A 661 -31.02 12.62 1.66
CA ILE A 661 -30.33 12.72 0.35
C ILE A 661 -30.70 14.05 -0.30
N CYS A 662 -29.70 14.74 -0.86
CA CYS A 662 -29.88 16.00 -1.55
C CYS A 662 -29.30 15.99 -2.96
N ASN A 663 -30.00 16.66 -3.87
CA ASN A 663 -29.54 16.93 -5.22
C ASN A 663 -28.87 18.32 -5.27
N PRO A 664 -27.53 18.40 -5.37
CA PRO A 664 -26.83 19.68 -5.38
C PRO A 664 -27.07 20.53 -6.64
N ASN A 665 -27.74 19.99 -7.66
CA ASN A 665 -28.03 20.74 -8.90
C ASN A 665 -29.24 21.68 -8.77
N ASN A 666 -30.10 21.45 -7.78
CA ASN A 666 -31.34 22.21 -7.56
C ASN A 666 -31.60 22.51 -6.07
N ASP A 667 -30.64 22.16 -5.20
CA ASP A 667 -30.68 22.33 -3.74
C ASP A 667 -31.91 21.71 -3.05
N LYS A 668 -32.53 20.70 -3.66
CA LYS A 668 -33.64 19.95 -3.06
C LYS A 668 -33.12 18.75 -2.29
N CYS A 669 -33.79 18.44 -1.19
CA CYS A 669 -33.49 17.31 -0.31
C CYS A 669 -34.75 16.51 -0.02
N THR A 670 -34.59 15.23 0.31
CA THR A 670 -35.62 14.48 1.02
C THR A 670 -35.83 15.07 2.42
N PRO A 671 -36.97 14.85 3.08
CA PRO A 671 -37.01 14.95 4.53
C PRO A 671 -36.05 13.92 5.17
N PHE A 672 -35.79 14.06 6.47
CA PHE A 672 -35.15 13.02 7.26
C PHE A 672 -36.09 11.81 7.36
N LEU A 673 -35.58 10.64 6.98
CA LEU A 673 -36.35 9.42 6.84
C LEU A 673 -35.53 8.22 7.34
N ASP A 674 -36.21 7.11 7.63
CA ASP A 674 -35.59 5.80 7.81
C ASP A 674 -34.92 5.32 6.52
N ARG A 675 -34.00 4.35 6.63
CA ARG A 675 -33.21 3.84 5.51
C ARG A 675 -34.05 3.23 4.38
N GLN A 676 -35.22 2.68 4.69
CA GLN A 676 -36.10 2.05 3.70
C GLN A 676 -36.84 3.14 2.90
N SER A 677 -37.48 4.08 3.60
CA SER A 677 -38.26 5.16 2.99
C SER A 677 -37.39 6.22 2.29
N LEU A 678 -36.11 6.35 2.69
CA LEU A 678 -35.16 7.33 2.14
C LEU A 678 -35.01 7.19 0.62
N VAL A 679 -34.64 6.00 0.16
CA VAL A 679 -34.32 5.77 -1.25
C VAL A 679 -35.60 5.82 -2.07
N GLU A 680 -36.70 5.27 -1.57
CA GLU A 680 -38.01 5.36 -2.21
C GLU A 680 -38.45 6.82 -2.41
N ASN A 681 -38.24 7.70 -1.42
CA ASN A 681 -38.52 9.13 -1.58
C ASN A 681 -37.53 9.83 -2.50
N ALA A 682 -36.24 9.48 -2.45
CA ALA A 682 -35.23 10.07 -3.32
C ALA A 682 -35.47 9.77 -4.81
N MET A 683 -36.12 8.63 -5.09
CA MET A 683 -36.50 8.22 -6.45
C MET A 683 -37.74 8.94 -7.01
N LYS A 684 -38.46 9.73 -6.19
CA LYS A 684 -39.63 10.49 -6.67
C LYS A 684 -39.21 11.73 -7.45
N ASP A 685 -40.06 12.14 -8.39
CA ASP A 685 -39.86 13.31 -9.26
C ASP A 685 -39.46 14.63 -8.56
N PRO A 686 -39.91 14.95 -7.32
CA PRO A 686 -39.58 16.21 -6.67
C PRO A 686 -38.07 16.47 -6.53
N LEU A 687 -37.26 15.42 -6.33
CA LEU A 687 -35.80 15.54 -6.18
C LEU A 687 -35.08 15.67 -7.54
N ALA A 688 -35.75 15.25 -8.62
CA ALA A 688 -35.28 15.32 -10.01
C ALA A 688 -33.84 14.78 -10.19
N LEU A 689 -33.58 13.58 -9.66
CA LEU A 689 -32.28 12.92 -9.82
C LEU A 689 -32.07 12.46 -11.26
N ASN A 690 -30.85 12.64 -11.78
CA ASN A 690 -30.47 12.01 -13.04
C ASN A 690 -30.03 10.56 -12.83
N VAL A 691 -29.88 9.81 -13.93
CA VAL A 691 -29.56 8.37 -13.91
C VAL A 691 -28.29 8.07 -13.08
N ALA A 692 -27.24 8.89 -13.17
CA ALA A 692 -26.03 8.67 -12.39
C ALA A 692 -26.26 8.88 -10.88
N GLN A 693 -26.97 9.94 -10.51
CA GLN A 693 -27.34 10.20 -9.11
C GLN A 693 -28.24 9.10 -8.55
N ILE A 694 -29.16 8.58 -9.36
CA ILE A 694 -30.02 7.47 -8.96
C ILE A 694 -29.19 6.22 -8.67
N VAL A 695 -28.32 5.81 -9.58
CA VAL A 695 -27.47 4.63 -9.36
C VAL A 695 -26.59 4.81 -8.12
N THR A 696 -26.14 6.03 -7.84
CA THR A 696 -25.42 6.35 -6.60
C THR A 696 -26.31 6.19 -5.37
N ALA A 697 -27.57 6.62 -5.42
CA ALA A 697 -28.54 6.40 -4.35
C ALA A 697 -28.85 4.91 -4.14
N GLN A 698 -28.88 4.10 -5.20
CA GLN A 698 -29.05 2.64 -5.10
C GLN A 698 -27.83 1.95 -4.48
N ARG A 699 -26.61 2.41 -4.76
CA ARG A 699 -25.41 1.94 -4.05
C ARG A 699 -25.52 2.25 -2.56
N LEU A 700 -25.85 3.50 -2.23
CA LEU A 700 -26.03 3.92 -0.85
C LEU A 700 -27.09 3.07 -0.13
N ARG A 701 -28.20 2.72 -0.81
CA ARG A 701 -29.24 1.83 -0.26
C ARG A 701 -28.68 0.56 0.34
N LEU A 702 -27.81 -0.15 -0.40
CA LEU A 702 -27.23 -1.40 0.08
C LEU A 702 -26.26 -1.17 1.23
N VAL A 703 -25.46 -0.10 1.15
CA VAL A 703 -24.56 0.27 2.26
C VAL A 703 -25.32 0.56 3.55
N LEU A 704 -26.48 1.23 3.44
CA LEU A 704 -27.35 1.54 4.58
C LEU A 704 -27.98 0.28 5.20
N TRP A 705 -28.19 -0.77 4.41
CA TRP A 705 -28.71 -2.04 4.89
C TRP A 705 -27.67 -2.87 5.63
N GLU A 706 -26.42 -2.87 5.18
CA GLU A 706 -25.37 -3.77 5.69
C GLU A 706 -24.55 -3.16 6.84
N SER A 707 -24.33 -1.84 6.85
CA SER A 707 -23.20 -1.27 7.62
C SER A 707 -23.45 0.04 8.36
N SER A 708 -24.64 0.63 8.21
CA SER A 708 -24.90 2.00 8.68
C SER A 708 -25.67 2.10 9.99
N LEU A 709 -25.92 0.99 10.69
CA LEU A 709 -26.66 1.00 11.97
C LEU A 709 -25.78 0.49 13.10
N PHE A 710 -25.99 1.05 14.31
CA PHE A 710 -25.34 0.57 15.52
C PHE A 710 -25.64 -0.92 15.77
N TYR A 711 -26.84 -1.37 15.42
CA TYR A 711 -27.23 -2.78 15.53
C TYR A 711 -26.22 -3.75 14.92
N HIS A 712 -25.85 -3.58 13.64
CA HIS A 712 -24.95 -4.51 12.94
C HIS A 712 -23.53 -4.49 13.52
N THR A 713 -23.03 -3.31 13.88
CA THR A 713 -21.71 -3.16 14.50
C THR A 713 -21.67 -3.79 15.89
N ILE A 714 -22.70 -3.59 16.72
CA ILE A 714 -22.79 -4.16 18.07
C ILE A 714 -22.97 -5.68 18.01
N TRP A 715 -23.82 -6.17 17.11
CA TRP A 715 -24.12 -7.60 17.00
C TRP A 715 -22.88 -8.41 16.61
N THR A 716 -22.07 -7.90 15.67
CA THR A 716 -20.85 -8.59 15.22
C THR A 716 -19.67 -8.44 16.18
N GLN A 717 -19.54 -7.31 16.88
CA GLN A 717 -18.42 -7.06 17.79
C GLN A 717 -18.71 -7.45 19.23
N THR A 718 -19.98 -7.63 19.62
CA THR A 718 -20.40 -7.86 21.01
C THR A 718 -19.75 -6.85 21.96
N GLN A 719 -19.34 -7.21 23.17
CA GLN A 719 -18.69 -6.28 24.11
C GLN A 719 -17.37 -5.66 23.62
N SER A 720 -16.77 -6.13 22.51
CA SER A 720 -15.50 -5.58 22.02
C SER A 720 -15.59 -4.19 21.39
N PHE A 721 -16.80 -3.70 21.03
CA PHE A 721 -16.95 -2.31 20.57
C PHE A 721 -16.73 -1.29 21.71
N LEU A 722 -16.88 -1.71 22.97
CA LEU A 722 -16.78 -0.83 24.14
C LEU A 722 -15.33 -0.42 24.40
N ARG A 723 -15.04 0.88 24.38
CA ARG A 723 -13.78 1.45 24.85
C ARG A 723 -13.56 1.19 26.34
N ALA A 724 -14.64 1.09 27.12
CA ALA A 724 -14.59 0.68 28.52
C ALA A 724 -14.05 -0.76 28.68
N GLN A 725 -14.36 -1.68 27.76
CA GLN A 725 -13.86 -3.06 27.81
C GLN A 725 -12.34 -3.13 27.61
N GLU A 726 -11.75 -2.22 26.84
CA GLU A 726 -10.29 -2.10 26.67
C GLU A 726 -9.57 -1.67 27.97
N LYS A 727 -10.32 -1.16 28.96
CA LYS A 727 -9.83 -0.69 30.26
C LYS A 727 -10.06 -1.69 31.40
N VAL A 728 -10.46 -2.93 31.08
CA VAL A 728 -10.66 -3.99 32.06
C VAL A 728 -9.52 -5.01 31.99
N ALA A 729 -8.88 -5.28 33.13
CA ALA A 729 -7.91 -6.36 33.27
C ALA A 729 -8.50 -7.46 34.18
N GLY A 730 -8.86 -8.61 33.59
CA GLY A 730 -9.67 -9.62 34.28
C GLY A 730 -11.08 -9.09 34.55
N ILE A 731 -11.35 -8.71 35.81
CA ILE A 731 -12.58 -7.99 36.22
C ILE A 731 -12.29 -6.62 36.85
N SER A 732 -11.01 -6.20 36.88
CA SER A 732 -10.62 -4.91 37.46
C SER A 732 -10.71 -3.82 36.40
N GLY A 733 -11.67 -2.91 36.55
CA GLY A 733 -11.87 -1.75 35.69
C GLY A 733 -10.99 -0.56 36.07
N GLN A 734 -10.24 -0.04 35.11
CA GLN A 734 -9.49 1.21 35.26
C GLN A 734 -10.43 2.43 35.28
N PRO A 735 -9.99 3.59 35.81
CA PRO A 735 -10.81 4.79 35.86
C PRO A 735 -11.38 5.19 34.49
N LEU A 736 -12.69 5.44 34.48
CA LEU A 736 -13.45 5.94 33.34
C LEU A 736 -13.78 7.43 33.53
N PRO A 737 -13.85 8.24 32.46
CA PRO A 737 -14.41 9.58 32.49
C PRO A 737 -15.91 9.56 32.76
N SER A 738 -16.45 10.65 33.31
CA SER A 738 -17.88 10.80 33.65
C SER A 738 -18.81 10.88 32.43
N ASN A 739 -18.28 11.01 31.22
CA ASN A 739 -19.02 10.99 29.96
C ASN A 739 -18.60 9.79 29.07
N GLN A 740 -18.16 8.69 29.68
CA GLN A 740 -17.75 7.48 28.96
C GLN A 740 -18.83 6.99 28.00
N TRP A 741 -20.12 7.05 28.33
CA TRP A 741 -21.20 6.61 27.44
C TRP A 741 -21.26 7.41 26.13
N GLU A 742 -21.01 8.73 26.18
CA GLU A 742 -20.93 9.57 24.98
C GLU A 742 -19.71 9.18 24.13
N ILE A 743 -18.58 8.84 24.77
CA ILE A 743 -17.38 8.34 24.10
C ILE A 743 -17.68 7.02 23.38
N GLU A 744 -18.44 6.11 24.01
CA GLU A 744 -18.87 4.87 23.36
C GLU A 744 -19.74 5.14 22.12
N MET A 745 -20.74 6.01 22.24
CA MET A 745 -21.63 6.33 21.13
C MET A 745 -20.87 7.04 19.99
N SER A 746 -19.94 7.93 20.34
CA SER A 746 -19.05 8.60 19.39
C SER A 746 -18.15 7.62 18.64
N ALA A 747 -17.59 6.63 19.34
CA ALA A 747 -16.74 5.60 18.73
C ALA A 747 -17.54 4.67 17.80
N LEU A 748 -18.76 4.31 18.17
CA LEU A 748 -19.68 3.57 17.30
C LEU A 748 -20.05 4.39 16.05
N PHE A 749 -20.36 5.68 16.21
CA PHE A 749 -20.67 6.56 15.08
C PHE A 749 -19.50 6.65 14.10
N ASN A 750 -18.29 6.90 14.61
CA ASN A 750 -17.06 6.88 13.81
C ASN A 750 -16.85 5.56 13.05
N THR A 751 -17.08 4.43 13.71
CA THR A 751 -16.95 3.10 13.09
C THR A 751 -17.93 2.94 11.93
N THR A 752 -19.21 3.30 12.12
CA THR A 752 -20.22 3.21 11.06
C THR A 752 -19.97 4.18 9.89
N LEU A 753 -19.40 5.37 10.14
CA LEU A 753 -18.98 6.31 9.09
C LEU A 753 -17.77 5.81 8.30
N ALA A 754 -16.79 5.17 8.96
CA ALA A 754 -15.68 4.51 8.26
C ALA A 754 -16.19 3.36 7.38
N ASN A 755 -17.11 2.55 7.89
CA ASN A 755 -17.79 1.49 7.13
C ASN A 755 -18.52 2.00 5.89
N LEU A 756 -19.25 3.13 6.01
CA LEU A 756 -19.90 3.78 4.87
C LEU A 756 -18.90 4.05 3.72
N GLN A 757 -17.71 4.53 4.03
CA GLN A 757 -16.66 4.76 3.03
C GLN A 757 -16.16 3.45 2.42
N TYR A 758 -15.88 2.42 3.24
CA TYR A 758 -15.42 1.11 2.77
C TYR A 758 -16.41 0.46 1.82
N HIS A 759 -17.68 0.33 2.21
CA HIS A 759 -18.70 -0.31 1.37
C HIS A 759 -19.01 0.48 0.11
N MET A 760 -18.95 1.82 0.16
CA MET A 760 -19.05 2.63 -1.05
C MET A 760 -17.91 2.32 -2.01
N MET A 761 -16.67 2.21 -1.53
CA MET A 761 -15.51 1.85 -2.34
C MET A 761 -15.58 0.41 -2.88
N GLU A 762 -16.12 -0.51 -2.08
CA GLU A 762 -16.21 -1.95 -2.36
C GLU A 762 -16.92 -2.28 -3.67
N TYR A 763 -17.91 -1.48 -4.09
CA TYR A 763 -18.58 -1.68 -5.37
C TYR A 763 -17.61 -1.70 -6.56
N ALA A 764 -16.63 -0.78 -6.57
CA ALA A 764 -15.64 -0.68 -7.64
C ALA A 764 -14.37 -1.46 -7.33
N ALA A 765 -14.04 -1.59 -6.04
CA ALA A 765 -12.84 -2.25 -5.58
C ALA A 765 -12.98 -3.79 -5.51
N GLY A 766 -14.19 -4.33 -5.35
CA GLY A 766 -14.40 -5.72 -4.96
C GLY A 766 -14.19 -5.97 -3.46
N SER A 767 -14.73 -7.07 -2.95
CA SER A 767 -14.64 -7.46 -1.54
C SER A 767 -13.22 -7.80 -1.09
N SER A 768 -12.88 -7.41 0.14
CA SER A 768 -11.65 -7.84 0.83
C SER A 768 -11.71 -9.27 1.37
N VAL A 769 -12.88 -9.93 1.31
CA VAL A 769 -13.06 -11.34 1.65
C VAL A 769 -13.72 -12.04 0.45
N PRO A 770 -12.98 -12.30 -0.65
CA PRO A 770 -13.57 -12.74 -1.91
C PRO A 770 -14.30 -14.09 -1.82
N THR A 771 -13.86 -14.99 -0.93
CA THR A 771 -14.47 -16.32 -0.74
C THR A 771 -15.84 -16.29 -0.10
N ALA A 772 -16.25 -15.15 0.47
CA ALA A 772 -17.50 -14.98 1.21
C ALA A 772 -18.53 -14.12 0.44
N VAL A 773 -18.33 -13.83 -0.85
CA VAL A 773 -19.24 -12.96 -1.63
C VAL A 773 -19.53 -13.50 -3.03
N ASN A 774 -20.77 -13.31 -3.48
CA ASN A 774 -21.21 -13.41 -4.86
C ASN A 774 -21.30 -12.01 -5.47
N ILE A 775 -20.85 -11.85 -6.70
CA ILE A 775 -20.88 -10.56 -7.39
C ILE A 775 -22.11 -10.51 -8.28
N THR A 776 -22.93 -9.48 -8.10
CA THR A 776 -24.04 -9.18 -9.00
C THR A 776 -23.67 -8.00 -9.88
N GLU A 777 -23.72 -8.22 -11.19
CA GLU A 777 -23.44 -7.24 -12.24
C GLU A 777 -24.77 -6.74 -12.84
N PRO A 778 -25.33 -5.61 -12.38
CA PRO A 778 -26.68 -5.17 -12.79
C PRO A 778 -26.80 -4.84 -14.29
N TRP A 779 -25.68 -4.68 -14.97
CA TRP A 779 -25.61 -4.41 -16.41
C TRP A 779 -25.72 -5.67 -17.27
N ASP A 780 -25.59 -6.86 -16.69
CA ASP A 780 -25.73 -8.14 -17.38
C ASP A 780 -27.17 -8.68 -17.34
N ASP A 781 -28.08 -8.02 -16.61
CA ASP A 781 -29.51 -8.34 -16.62
C ASP A 781 -30.13 -7.99 -17.99
N PRO A 782 -30.62 -8.99 -18.77
CA PRO A 782 -31.22 -8.76 -20.08
C PRO A 782 -32.47 -7.87 -20.05
N SER A 783 -33.09 -7.71 -18.89
CA SER A 783 -34.28 -6.88 -18.68
C SER A 783 -33.97 -5.42 -18.33
N ALA A 784 -32.71 -5.08 -18.04
CA ALA A 784 -32.32 -3.74 -17.67
C ALA A 784 -32.35 -2.78 -18.88
N ASN A 785 -32.93 -1.59 -18.67
CA ASN A 785 -32.87 -0.52 -19.67
C ASN A 785 -31.41 -0.13 -19.95
N SER A 786 -31.03 -0.07 -21.24
CA SER A 786 -29.66 0.23 -21.70
C SER A 786 -29.01 1.46 -21.05
N GLY A 787 -29.78 2.52 -20.76
CA GLY A 787 -29.25 3.71 -20.09
C GLY A 787 -28.84 3.48 -18.63
N TRP A 788 -29.54 2.57 -17.95
CA TRP A 788 -29.25 2.18 -16.57
C TRP A 788 -28.08 1.21 -16.49
N ALA A 789 -28.05 0.20 -17.36
CA ALA A 789 -26.95 -0.74 -17.46
C ALA A 789 -25.61 -0.01 -17.69
N ALA A 790 -25.58 0.96 -18.62
CA ALA A 790 -24.39 1.78 -18.85
C ALA A 790 -23.98 2.60 -17.63
N ALA A 791 -24.93 3.14 -16.87
CA ALA A 791 -24.65 3.93 -15.67
C ALA A 791 -24.08 3.07 -14.53
N TYR A 792 -24.64 1.88 -14.27
CA TYR A 792 -24.08 0.92 -13.30
C TYR A 792 -22.64 0.54 -13.68
N LYS A 793 -22.41 0.15 -14.93
CA LYS A 793 -21.08 -0.25 -15.40
C LYS A 793 -20.06 0.89 -15.33
N ASN A 794 -20.47 2.13 -15.62
CA ASN A 794 -19.59 3.30 -15.52
C ASN A 794 -19.08 3.49 -14.09
N MET A 795 -19.88 3.14 -13.07
CA MET A 795 -19.47 3.30 -11.67
C MET A 795 -18.26 2.45 -11.28
N CYS A 796 -17.98 1.36 -12.00
CA CYS A 796 -16.76 0.56 -11.82
C CYS A 796 -15.48 1.36 -12.10
N TYR A 797 -15.54 2.31 -13.02
CA TYR A 797 -14.40 3.09 -13.48
C TYR A 797 -14.47 4.52 -12.94
N ASN A 798 -15.11 4.70 -11.79
CA ASN A 798 -15.44 6.02 -11.25
C ASN A 798 -15.19 6.14 -9.74
N GLN A 799 -14.40 5.23 -9.18
CA GLN A 799 -13.97 5.28 -7.78
C GLN A 799 -12.53 5.76 -7.71
N ARG A 800 -12.24 6.77 -6.87
CA ARG A 800 -10.88 7.28 -6.66
C ARG A 800 -10.35 6.93 -5.28
N THR A 801 -9.03 6.80 -5.20
CA THR A 801 -8.27 6.56 -3.96
C THR A 801 -7.01 7.43 -3.94
N LYS A 802 -6.39 7.59 -2.77
CA LYS A 802 -5.04 8.17 -2.63
C LYS A 802 -3.93 7.12 -2.68
N GLU A 803 -4.29 5.83 -2.58
CA GLU A 803 -3.34 4.73 -2.76
C GLU A 803 -2.66 4.81 -4.13
N THR A 804 -1.36 4.57 -4.16
CA THR A 804 -0.52 4.76 -5.35
C THR A 804 -0.20 3.47 -6.09
N GLN A 805 -0.04 2.34 -5.39
CA GLN A 805 0.50 1.09 -5.96
C GLN A 805 1.72 1.32 -6.87
N GLY A 806 2.62 2.26 -6.52
CA GLY A 806 3.81 2.59 -7.31
C GLY A 806 3.55 3.30 -8.66
N THR A 807 2.29 3.64 -8.99
CA THR A 807 1.94 4.39 -10.21
C THR A 807 2.20 5.89 -10.06
N LEU A 808 2.45 6.60 -11.17
CA LEU A 808 2.57 8.06 -11.21
C LEU A 808 1.53 8.69 -12.14
N ASN A 809 1.11 9.89 -11.79
CA ASN A 809 0.14 10.68 -12.54
C ASN A 809 0.84 11.83 -13.25
N PHE A 810 0.53 12.04 -14.52
CA PHE A 810 1.02 13.16 -15.31
C PHE A 810 -0.12 14.05 -15.77
N SER A 811 0.08 15.38 -15.69
CA SER A 811 -0.87 16.33 -16.27
C SER A 811 -0.82 16.24 -17.80
N ILE A 812 -1.94 15.89 -18.43
CA ILE A 812 -2.02 15.84 -19.91
C ILE A 812 -1.81 17.25 -20.48
N LEU A 813 -2.36 18.28 -19.83
CA LEU A 813 -2.12 19.67 -20.22
C LEU A 813 -0.62 20.03 -20.08
N GLY A 814 0.01 19.67 -18.95
CA GLY A 814 1.43 19.93 -18.72
C GLY A 814 2.33 19.28 -19.76
N LEU A 815 2.09 18.00 -20.07
CA LEU A 815 2.79 17.28 -21.14
C LEU A 815 2.55 17.92 -22.51
N GLY A 816 1.29 18.28 -22.80
CA GLY A 816 0.93 18.94 -24.06
C GLY A 816 1.64 20.27 -24.27
N LEU A 817 1.72 21.11 -23.22
CA LEU A 817 2.45 22.38 -23.28
C LEU A 817 3.96 22.17 -23.41
N LEU A 818 4.54 21.22 -22.67
CA LEU A 818 5.97 20.91 -22.73
C LEU A 818 6.39 20.44 -24.13
N PHE A 819 5.71 19.42 -24.67
CA PHE A 819 6.04 18.88 -25.97
C PHE A 819 5.67 19.85 -27.09
N GLY A 820 4.56 20.57 -26.99
CA GLY A 820 4.15 21.58 -27.97
C GLY A 820 5.16 22.73 -28.08
N LEU A 821 5.54 23.34 -26.96
CA LEU A 821 6.53 24.43 -26.93
C LEU A 821 7.93 23.95 -27.31
N GLY A 822 8.34 22.77 -26.83
CA GLY A 822 9.63 22.19 -27.16
C GLY A 822 9.76 21.87 -28.66
N LEU A 823 8.72 21.26 -29.26
CA LEU A 823 8.72 20.98 -30.68
C LEU A 823 8.74 22.27 -31.52
N TYR A 824 7.99 23.29 -31.09
CA TYR A 824 8.04 24.61 -31.71
C TYR A 824 9.46 25.19 -31.73
N ILE A 825 10.18 25.14 -30.61
CA ILE A 825 11.58 25.60 -30.52
C ILE A 825 12.49 24.80 -31.46
N ILE A 826 12.34 23.46 -31.48
CA ILE A 826 13.15 22.59 -32.33
C ILE A 826 12.92 22.94 -33.81
N VAL A 827 11.67 23.02 -34.25
CA VAL A 827 11.33 23.35 -35.64
C VAL A 827 11.83 24.74 -36.00
N LEU A 828 11.61 25.73 -35.13
CA LEU A 828 12.10 27.10 -35.33
C LEU A 828 13.62 27.12 -35.52
N SER A 829 14.38 26.33 -34.75
CA SER A 829 15.84 26.28 -34.87
C SER A 829 16.36 25.80 -36.24
N PHE A 830 15.62 24.92 -36.92
CA PHE A 830 16.01 24.42 -38.24
C PHE A 830 15.71 25.41 -39.36
N ILE A 831 14.62 26.17 -39.24
CA ILE A 831 14.17 27.09 -40.29
C ILE A 831 14.69 28.51 -40.10
N LEU A 832 15.14 28.88 -38.89
CA LEU A 832 15.52 30.25 -38.56
C LEU A 832 16.60 30.82 -39.49
N GLU A 833 17.68 30.07 -39.72
CA GLU A 833 18.78 30.53 -40.59
C GLU A 833 18.29 30.78 -42.01
N PHE A 834 17.51 29.85 -42.57
CA PHE A 834 16.94 29.96 -43.91
C PHE A 834 15.97 31.14 -44.03
N LEU A 835 15.03 31.26 -43.08
CA LEU A 835 14.04 32.34 -43.07
C LEU A 835 14.72 33.71 -42.94
N MET A 836 15.71 33.82 -42.05
CA MET A 836 16.42 35.09 -41.86
C MET A 836 17.28 35.46 -43.06
N ALA A 837 17.95 34.50 -43.69
CA ALA A 837 18.68 34.74 -44.94
C ALA A 837 17.73 35.21 -46.06
N TRP A 838 16.55 34.59 -46.18
CA TRP A 838 15.52 34.99 -47.13
C TRP A 838 14.99 36.41 -46.85
N ILE A 839 14.62 36.70 -45.60
CA ILE A 839 14.13 38.02 -45.17
C ILE A 839 15.18 39.11 -45.39
N GLN A 840 16.44 38.86 -45.04
CA GLN A 840 17.53 39.83 -45.19
C GLN A 840 17.82 40.13 -46.67
N LYS A 841 17.74 39.12 -47.55
CA LYS A 841 17.83 39.30 -49.01
C LYS A 841 16.63 40.08 -49.55
N TRP A 842 15.42 39.73 -49.13
CA TRP A 842 14.18 40.34 -49.62
C TRP A 842 14.04 41.81 -49.18
N LEU A 843 14.31 42.13 -47.92
CA LEU A 843 14.23 43.50 -47.39
C LEU A 843 15.44 44.37 -47.71
N GLY A 844 16.53 43.79 -48.24
CA GLY A 844 17.80 44.49 -48.48
C GLY A 844 18.52 44.98 -47.22
N ARG A 845 18.04 44.64 -46.02
CA ARG A 845 18.58 45.06 -44.73
C ARG A 845 19.30 43.91 -44.03
N GLY A 846 20.44 44.18 -43.41
CA GLY A 846 21.18 43.16 -42.66
C GLY A 846 22.04 42.21 -43.50
N ILE A 847 22.20 42.46 -44.81
CA ILE A 847 23.01 41.65 -45.73
C ILE A 847 24.46 41.46 -45.24
N LEU A 848 25.06 42.50 -44.65
CA LEU A 848 26.42 42.42 -44.09
C LEU A 848 26.51 41.40 -42.93
N ARG A 849 25.45 41.27 -42.13
CA ARG A 849 25.36 40.33 -41.01
C ARG A 849 25.15 38.90 -41.51
N ALA A 850 24.36 38.73 -42.57
CA ALA A 850 24.20 37.45 -43.28
C ALA A 850 25.54 36.94 -43.81
N ARG A 851 26.25 37.78 -44.58
CA ARG A 851 27.57 37.43 -45.14
C ARG A 851 28.62 37.16 -44.05
N ARG A 852 28.53 37.85 -42.91
CA ARG A 852 29.40 37.59 -41.75
C ARG A 852 29.16 36.19 -41.19
N TRP A 853 27.90 35.80 -41.02
CA TRP A 853 27.51 34.45 -40.56
C TRP A 853 28.01 33.34 -41.48
N GLU A 854 27.87 33.54 -42.80
CA GLU A 854 28.40 32.63 -43.82
C GLU A 854 29.94 32.54 -43.75
N ARG A 855 30.64 33.67 -43.64
CA ARG A 855 32.12 33.70 -43.59
C ARG A 855 32.72 33.11 -42.34
N ASP A 856 32.03 33.22 -41.21
CA ASP A 856 32.57 32.82 -39.91
C ASP A 856 32.39 31.32 -39.67
N VAL A 857 31.73 30.56 -40.56
CA VAL A 857 31.64 29.09 -40.48
C VAL A 857 33.00 28.44 -40.72
N THR A 858 33.33 27.38 -39.96
CA THR A 858 34.67 26.74 -39.98
C THR A 858 35.14 26.35 -41.38
N LEU A 859 34.27 25.81 -42.24
CA LEU A 859 34.65 25.38 -43.59
C LEU A 859 35.02 26.57 -44.49
N GLN A 860 34.35 27.71 -44.34
CA GLN A 860 34.72 28.93 -45.06
C GLN A 860 36.02 29.53 -44.55
N GLN A 861 36.31 29.41 -43.26
CA GLN A 861 37.60 29.81 -42.69
C GLN A 861 38.75 28.93 -43.18
N MET A 862 38.55 27.61 -43.23
CA MET A 862 39.49 26.66 -43.81
C MET A 862 39.79 27.04 -45.27
N ARG A 863 38.76 27.27 -46.08
CA ARG A 863 38.92 27.71 -47.47
C ARG A 863 39.73 29.01 -47.55
N LEU A 864 39.40 30.03 -46.75
CA LEU A 864 40.14 31.30 -46.73
C LEU A 864 41.62 31.12 -46.39
N LEU A 865 41.97 30.17 -45.50
CA LEU A 865 43.36 29.84 -45.18
C LEU A 865 44.12 29.31 -46.40
N TYR A 866 43.52 28.35 -47.12
CA TYR A 866 44.11 27.78 -48.33
C TYR A 866 44.21 28.80 -49.47
N GLU A 867 43.17 29.63 -49.67
CA GLU A 867 43.19 30.73 -50.64
C GLU A 867 44.34 31.72 -50.34
N ILE A 868 44.60 32.05 -49.06
CA ILE A 868 45.71 32.93 -48.66
C ILE A 868 47.08 32.30 -48.95
N GLN A 869 47.18 30.98 -48.83
CA GLN A 869 48.40 30.23 -49.18
C GLN A 869 48.57 30.06 -50.70
N GLY A 870 47.62 30.55 -51.51
CA GLY A 870 47.64 30.38 -52.97
C GLY A 870 47.30 28.96 -53.42
N SER A 871 46.62 28.19 -52.56
CA SER A 871 46.30 26.78 -52.78
C SER A 871 44.80 26.59 -53.05
N GLY A 872 44.46 25.98 -54.19
CA GLY A 872 43.08 25.62 -54.49
C GLY A 872 42.31 26.72 -55.23
N ASP A 873 41.66 26.37 -56.35
CA ASP A 873 40.57 27.18 -56.90
C ASP A 873 39.23 26.75 -56.29
N TRP A 874 38.60 27.63 -55.50
CA TRP A 874 37.40 27.32 -54.72
C TRP A 874 36.11 27.97 -55.27
N LYS A 875 35.01 27.22 -55.23
CA LYS A 875 33.62 27.70 -55.50
C LYS A 875 32.76 27.56 -54.24
N GLY A 876 31.59 28.23 -54.25
CA GLY A 876 30.67 28.24 -53.09
C GLY A 876 31.10 29.22 -52.00
N THR A 877 31.63 30.40 -52.37
CA THR A 877 32.21 31.40 -51.44
C THR A 877 31.22 32.04 -50.46
N THR A 878 29.93 31.78 -50.65
CA THR A 878 28.79 32.24 -49.82
C THR A 878 27.90 31.08 -49.36
N GLU A 879 28.37 29.84 -49.51
CA GLU A 879 27.64 28.62 -49.14
C GLU A 879 28.30 27.98 -47.92
N ASP A 880 27.58 27.14 -47.16
CA ASP A 880 28.18 26.50 -45.97
C ASP A 880 29.28 25.47 -46.33
N PHE A 881 29.27 24.94 -47.56
CA PHE A 881 30.20 23.91 -48.04
C PHE A 881 30.98 24.41 -49.27
N PRO A 882 32.13 25.08 -49.08
CA PRO A 882 33.01 25.42 -50.19
C PRO A 882 33.64 24.15 -50.79
N CYS A 883 33.80 24.11 -52.11
CA CYS A 883 34.40 22.98 -52.83
C CYS A 883 35.47 23.48 -53.80
N THR A 884 36.47 22.66 -54.08
CA THR A 884 37.39 22.93 -55.19
C THR A 884 36.67 22.80 -56.53
N VAL A 885 37.08 23.58 -57.52
CA VAL A 885 36.49 23.56 -58.86
C VAL A 885 36.86 22.28 -59.61
N SER A 886 38.08 21.81 -59.40
CA SER A 886 38.80 20.79 -60.18
C SER A 886 39.13 19.51 -59.38
N GLY A 887 38.86 19.47 -58.07
CA GLY A 887 39.21 18.32 -57.23
C GLY A 887 40.70 18.24 -56.87
N GLU A 888 41.38 19.38 -56.74
CA GLU A 888 42.81 19.48 -56.45
C GLU A 888 43.22 18.77 -55.15
N TYR A 889 44.44 18.21 -55.17
CA TYR A 889 45.09 17.58 -54.02
C TYR A 889 45.94 18.62 -53.27
N PHE A 890 45.83 18.63 -51.94
CA PHE A 890 46.61 19.50 -51.06
C PHE A 890 47.67 18.69 -50.30
N GLY A 891 48.87 19.25 -50.11
CA GLY A 891 49.91 18.65 -49.26
C GLY A 891 49.52 18.68 -47.77
N HIS A 892 50.05 17.75 -46.97
CA HIS A 892 49.82 17.69 -45.51
C HIS A 892 50.94 18.42 -44.73
N ASP A 893 50.62 18.84 -43.50
CA ASP A 893 51.46 19.68 -42.62
C ASP A 893 52.69 18.93 -42.05
N GLU A 894 53.66 18.56 -42.89
CA GLU A 894 55.01 18.24 -42.40
C GLU A 894 55.88 19.50 -42.52
N ASP A 895 56.22 20.07 -41.35
CA ASP A 895 57.17 21.16 -41.10
C ASP A 895 56.72 22.63 -41.33
N VAL A 896 55.70 23.07 -40.57
CA VAL A 896 55.51 24.51 -40.27
C VAL A 896 55.69 24.78 -38.78
N ILE A 897 56.87 24.50 -38.23
CA ILE A 897 57.41 25.33 -37.14
C ILE A 897 58.21 26.43 -37.81
N SER A 898 57.51 27.36 -38.44
CA SER A 898 58.14 28.52 -39.05
C SER A 898 58.22 29.63 -38.00
N SER A 899 59.43 30.05 -37.68
CA SER A 899 59.75 31.32 -37.03
C SER A 899 59.50 32.52 -37.95
N THR A 900 58.59 32.40 -38.91
CA THR A 900 58.33 33.45 -39.89
C THR A 900 57.36 34.45 -39.30
N THR A 901 57.89 35.64 -39.02
CA THR A 901 57.10 36.84 -38.84
C THR A 901 56.27 37.03 -40.12
N VAL A 902 54.96 36.79 -40.04
CA VAL A 902 54.05 37.15 -41.14
C VAL A 902 54.05 38.67 -41.22
N GLU A 903 54.73 39.24 -42.22
CA GLU A 903 54.56 40.65 -42.56
C GLU A 903 53.10 40.88 -42.98
N VAL A 904 52.38 41.59 -42.12
CA VAL A 904 51.07 42.14 -42.45
C VAL A 904 51.25 43.07 -43.63
N ARG A 905 50.73 42.71 -44.81
CA ARG A 905 50.53 43.68 -45.90
C ARG A 905 49.68 44.81 -45.36
N GLN A 906 50.30 45.97 -45.11
CA GLN A 906 49.57 47.22 -44.94
C GLN A 906 48.85 47.49 -46.26
N ALA A 907 47.53 47.35 -46.26
CA ALA A 907 46.71 47.98 -47.28
C ALA A 907 46.85 49.50 -47.08
N GLY A 908 47.49 50.17 -48.04
CA GLY A 908 47.55 51.62 -48.10
C GLY A 908 46.14 52.22 -48.12
N PRO A 909 45.99 53.48 -47.70
CA PRO A 909 44.68 54.12 -47.65
C PRO A 909 44.17 54.41 -49.07
N SER A 910 43.03 53.81 -49.42
CA SER A 910 42.11 54.30 -50.45
C SER A 910 40.69 54.13 -49.98
#